data_AF-A0A1M7BDR9-F1
#
_entry.id   AF-A0A1M7BDR9-F1
#
_cell.length_a   1.000
_cell.length_b   1.000
_cell.length_c   1.000
_cell.angle_alpha   90.00
_cell.angle_beta   90.00
_cell.angle_gamma   90.00
#
_symmetry.space_group_name_H-M   'P 1'
#
loop_
_entity.id
_entity.type
_entity.pdbx_description
1 polymer ?
#
loop_
_entity_poly.entity_id
_entity_poly.type
_entity_poly.pdbx_seq_one_letter_code
_entity_poly.pdbx_strand_id
1 'polypeptide(L)'
;MALTATDLFNDATTREIGGVGPDQVNLIVSDLIGVQQMLSAADPQINTLTDLHTHIIINQLNEEIASVENANSPTTGTLTIGTDLGQYVGRSINDIHRDIIDIAQGDAGVQALFNPTPLPAVNTPAAPFHDTAAQTAFLTQFIQDSNHLGQAATTIENNGFKGDVAGLVQQIQTFETNANAFDQSQGGLYSARFWNELRADGTAGTAANAVIEGLQTQNAGEVNAAVQQLAANASDVAGNNLMMNGGSYADVVAAAQATAVTPNTAAAAAGTPAAAPAAPATAPAAGLTATDLFNDATTREIGGVGPDQVNLIVSDLIGVQQKLSAADPQINNLTDLHTHIIINQLNEEIASVENANSPTTGTLTIGTDLGQYVGRSINDIHRDIIDIAQGDAGVQALFNPTPLPAVNTPAAPFHDTAAQTAFLTQFIQDSNHLGQAATTIENNGFKGDVAGLVQQIQTFETNANAFDQSQGGLYSARFWNELRADGTAGTAANAVIEGLQTQNAGEVNAAVQQLAANASDVAGNNLMMNGGSYADVVAAAQATAVTPGDGGAGTGGGGGGGGTGGGGGTGGGGGTGGGGGTGGGGGTGGGGQLVAGDLYFGNMFNDATRILEGGLWHNNIPVGNQGHGTDGRYVADLTAVQTGLTADVAAGDFAGAQLTHVNTVLADITTALAAAPGAVNNDAGAEAALRTAHLDIINTIENDPVLQALSIKDGNPGFNFAPAELATPLNANTPHATFAELGAIFDDAQSKSLGGINANNLPAIQADLQTVHDGLLTLMQDHPQMFGGATGIHASTIVDQINLQLTNFDHQYGFNPDAAKATNDNLLDITDIVTGDANLANMASGNGVHGWTPAPFTDVAPTPYQDNAAQTNFWADFIASGNSLGAQAEHLVATGSAQAISAFIQTLQGFEKNVSNFDAAQGGIFEARFDNELLGKDSTVGADVAAMIQGLQTGNAAMVTAAAEGFHANAADVSGNNVPLNGGTFNADGLTVADALSTATPPLPPAPVTPLTPAAPAVAAPAPSTAPQVAAVATAGAAAPGDTTDHQHSAMPDMAQHFHHLWG
;
A
#
# COMPACT_ATOMS: atom_id res chain seq x y z
N MET A 1 -15.90 -23.52 2.38
CA MET A 1 -16.76 -23.01 3.46
C MET A 1 -16.52 -21.51 3.53
N ALA A 2 -17.48 -20.69 3.97
CA ALA A 2 -17.17 -19.28 4.24
C ALA A 2 -16.24 -19.24 5.46
N LEU A 3 -15.14 -18.47 5.37
CA LEU A 3 -14.22 -18.27 6.49
C LEU A 3 -14.95 -17.52 7.61
N THR A 4 -14.68 -17.88 8.85
CA THR A 4 -15.19 -17.17 10.04
C THR A 4 -14.24 -16.06 10.47
N ALA A 5 -14.68 -15.15 11.34
CA ALA A 5 -13.81 -14.15 11.94
C ALA A 5 -12.62 -14.80 12.68
N THR A 6 -12.84 -15.94 13.35
CA THR A 6 -11.76 -16.73 13.96
C THR A 6 -10.76 -17.23 12.92
N ASP A 7 -11.23 -17.73 11.78
CA ASP A 7 -10.35 -18.27 10.73
C ASP A 7 -9.45 -17.16 10.16
N LEU A 8 -10.01 -15.98 9.89
CA LEU A 8 -9.28 -14.83 9.35
C LEU A 8 -8.26 -14.27 10.35
N PHE A 9 -8.65 -14.09 11.61
CA PHE A 9 -7.73 -13.59 12.63
C PHE A 9 -6.57 -14.56 12.86
N ASN A 10 -6.84 -15.87 12.86
CA ASN A 10 -5.81 -16.89 12.98
C ASN A 10 -4.85 -16.93 11.77
N ASP A 11 -5.35 -16.64 10.56
CA ASP A 11 -4.49 -16.44 9.37
C ASP A 11 -3.56 -15.24 9.60
N ALA A 12 -4.08 -14.11 10.10
CA ALA A 12 -3.28 -12.93 10.44
C ALA A 12 -2.22 -13.21 11.52
N THR A 13 -2.60 -13.84 12.64
CA THR A 13 -1.68 -14.25 13.73
C THR A 13 -0.48 -15.02 13.18
N THR A 14 -0.72 -15.95 12.26
CA THR A 14 0.33 -16.81 11.68
C THR A 14 1.26 -16.02 10.77
N ARG A 15 0.73 -15.01 10.07
CA ARG A 15 1.49 -14.14 9.16
C ARG A 15 2.31 -13.06 9.88
N GLU A 16 1.96 -12.71 11.10
CA GLU A 16 2.62 -11.65 11.89
C GLU A 16 3.85 -12.12 12.68
N ILE A 17 4.06 -13.43 12.85
CA ILE A 17 5.25 -13.98 13.53
C ILE A 17 6.51 -13.58 12.78
N GLY A 18 7.55 -13.14 13.50
CA GLY A 18 8.82 -12.69 12.93
C GLY A 18 8.77 -11.24 12.42
N GLY A 19 7.57 -10.71 12.17
CA GLY A 19 7.33 -9.36 11.70
C GLY A 19 6.52 -9.33 10.41
N VAL A 20 5.99 -8.16 10.08
CA VAL A 20 5.20 -7.95 8.87
C VAL A 20 6.16 -7.81 7.69
N GLY A 21 6.25 -8.80 6.79
CA GLY A 21 6.97 -8.64 5.52
C GLY A 21 6.19 -7.79 4.51
N PRO A 22 6.85 -7.02 3.62
CA PRO A 22 6.15 -6.21 2.60
C PRO A 22 5.21 -7.03 1.70
N ASP A 23 5.51 -8.32 1.46
CA ASP A 23 4.67 -9.22 0.67
C ASP A 23 3.44 -9.76 1.43
N GLN A 24 3.35 -9.50 2.74
CA GLN A 24 2.28 -10.01 3.62
C GLN A 24 1.32 -8.94 4.12
N VAL A 25 1.68 -7.65 4.04
CA VAL A 25 0.84 -6.52 4.51
C VAL A 25 -0.59 -6.65 4.00
N ASN A 26 -0.77 -6.74 2.68
CA ASN A 26 -2.11 -6.80 2.06
C ASN A 26 -2.92 -8.02 2.51
N LEU A 27 -2.27 -9.14 2.79
CA LEU A 27 -2.94 -10.36 3.25
C LEU A 27 -3.39 -10.22 4.70
N ILE A 28 -2.50 -9.74 5.57
CA ILE A 28 -2.81 -9.49 6.99
C ILE A 28 -3.93 -8.45 7.09
N VAL A 29 -3.80 -7.31 6.41
CA VAL A 29 -4.80 -6.25 6.38
C VAL A 29 -6.13 -6.76 5.84
N SER A 30 -6.13 -7.52 4.75
CA SER A 30 -7.36 -8.12 4.21
C SER A 30 -8.04 -9.06 5.22
N ASP A 31 -7.26 -9.88 5.92
CA ASP A 31 -7.78 -10.80 6.93
C ASP A 31 -8.37 -10.02 8.12
N LEU A 32 -7.64 -9.05 8.68
CA LEU A 32 -8.09 -8.20 9.79
C LEU A 32 -9.31 -7.33 9.44
N ILE A 33 -9.37 -6.76 8.22
CA ILE A 33 -10.55 -6.06 7.71
C ILE A 33 -11.75 -7.02 7.64
N GLY A 34 -11.54 -8.24 7.19
CA GLY A 34 -12.59 -9.26 7.17
C GLY A 34 -13.12 -9.59 8.57
N VAL A 35 -12.25 -9.68 9.58
CA VAL A 35 -12.64 -9.83 11.00
C VAL A 35 -13.46 -8.62 11.45
N GLN A 36 -12.95 -7.41 11.22
CA GLN A 36 -13.59 -6.15 11.60
C GLN A 36 -15.00 -6.01 11.01
N GLN A 37 -15.18 -6.32 9.73
CA GLN A 37 -16.48 -6.29 9.06
C GLN A 37 -17.47 -7.30 9.65
N MET A 38 -17.01 -8.52 9.96
CA MET A 38 -17.86 -9.56 10.56
C MET A 38 -18.30 -9.20 11.97
N LEU A 39 -17.40 -8.66 12.80
CA LEU A 39 -17.72 -8.19 14.14
C LEU A 39 -18.67 -6.98 14.12
N SER A 40 -18.39 -6.00 13.24
CA SER A 40 -19.23 -4.80 13.09
C SER A 40 -20.66 -5.13 12.62
N ALA A 41 -20.83 -6.21 11.85
CA ALA A 41 -22.15 -6.68 11.45
C ALA A 41 -22.91 -7.42 12.57
N ALA A 42 -22.19 -7.98 13.56
CA ALA A 42 -22.77 -8.77 14.63
C ALA A 42 -23.30 -7.92 15.80
N ASP A 43 -22.73 -6.74 16.03
CA ASP A 43 -23.11 -5.89 17.16
C ASP A 43 -23.19 -4.39 16.81
N PRO A 44 -24.42 -3.86 16.63
CA PRO A 44 -24.60 -2.46 16.29
C PRO A 44 -24.82 -1.52 17.49
N GLN A 45 -24.96 -2.02 18.74
CA GLN A 45 -25.28 -1.15 19.88
C GLN A 45 -24.85 -1.69 21.25
N ILE A 46 -24.02 -0.92 21.95
CA ILE A 46 -23.54 -1.24 23.31
C ILE A 46 -24.68 -1.22 24.33
N ASN A 47 -24.96 -2.38 24.95
CA ASN A 47 -25.88 -2.50 26.08
C ASN A 47 -25.34 -3.36 27.23
N THR A 48 -24.34 -4.19 26.94
CA THR A 48 -23.68 -5.07 27.89
C THR A 48 -22.16 -4.89 27.84
N LEU A 49 -21.46 -5.49 28.82
CA LEU A 49 -19.99 -5.51 28.81
C LEU A 49 -19.44 -6.30 27.62
N THR A 50 -20.12 -7.38 27.20
CA THR A 50 -19.78 -8.14 25.99
C THR A 50 -19.87 -7.28 24.74
N ASP A 51 -20.91 -6.44 24.65
CA ASP A 51 -21.08 -5.55 23.50
C ASP A 51 -19.94 -4.52 23.46
N LEU A 52 -19.62 -3.92 24.63
CA LEU A 52 -18.50 -3.00 24.76
C LEU A 52 -17.16 -3.66 24.41
N HIS A 53 -16.90 -4.89 24.87
CA HIS A 53 -15.70 -5.64 24.51
C HIS A 53 -15.61 -5.89 23.00
N THR A 54 -16.74 -6.17 22.33
CA THR A 54 -16.79 -6.32 20.86
C THR A 54 -16.40 -5.01 20.17
N HIS A 55 -16.91 -3.88 20.64
CA HIS A 55 -16.53 -2.55 20.13
C HIS A 55 -15.06 -2.21 20.40
N ILE A 56 -14.52 -2.59 21.57
CA ILE A 56 -13.08 -2.41 21.86
C ILE A 56 -12.25 -3.22 20.89
N ILE A 57 -12.58 -4.49 20.65
CA ILE A 57 -11.88 -5.33 19.66
C ILE A 57 -11.93 -4.70 18.26
N ILE A 58 -13.07 -4.17 17.83
CA ILE A 58 -13.18 -3.49 16.52
C ILE A 58 -12.23 -2.29 16.44
N ASN A 59 -12.14 -1.47 17.49
CA ASN A 59 -11.22 -0.35 17.53
C ASN A 59 -9.76 -0.80 17.56
N GLN A 60 -9.44 -1.85 18.32
CA GLN A 60 -8.10 -2.45 18.34
C GLN A 60 -7.70 -3.01 16.96
N LEU A 61 -8.62 -3.65 16.24
CA LEU A 61 -8.39 -4.11 14.86
C LEU A 61 -8.09 -2.94 13.92
N ASN A 62 -8.77 -1.79 14.06
CA ASN A 62 -8.46 -0.61 13.25
C ASN A 62 -7.03 -0.11 13.48
N GLU A 63 -6.60 -0.08 14.74
CA GLU A 63 -5.25 0.34 15.13
C GLU A 63 -4.20 -0.68 14.67
N GLU A 64 -4.51 -1.97 14.76
CA GLU A 64 -3.64 -3.04 14.27
C GLU A 64 -3.47 -2.96 12.75
N ILE A 65 -4.57 -2.80 12.00
CA ILE A 65 -4.55 -2.58 10.55
C ILE A 65 -3.65 -1.40 10.20
N ALA A 66 -3.87 -0.24 10.85
CA ALA A 66 -3.06 0.94 10.63
C ALA A 66 -1.58 0.70 10.99
N SER A 67 -1.31 -0.04 12.07
CA SER A 67 0.06 -0.37 12.49
C SER A 67 0.77 -1.31 11.51
N VAL A 68 0.05 -2.31 10.98
CA VAL A 68 0.55 -3.27 9.98
C VAL A 68 0.82 -2.57 8.64
N GLU A 69 -0.07 -1.68 8.20
CA GLU A 69 0.13 -0.85 7.01
C GLU A 69 1.38 0.04 7.17
N ASN A 70 1.60 0.56 8.37
CA ASN A 70 2.75 1.41 8.67
C ASN A 70 4.06 0.64 8.92
N ALA A 71 4.01 -0.65 9.29
CA ALA A 71 5.17 -1.45 9.66
C ALA A 71 6.20 -1.62 8.53
N ASN A 72 5.77 -1.48 7.27
CA ASN A 72 6.62 -1.56 6.08
C ASN A 72 6.73 -0.25 5.32
N SER A 73 6.22 0.87 5.86
CA SER A 73 6.43 2.19 5.27
C SER A 73 7.92 2.53 5.31
N PRO A 74 8.60 2.74 4.17
CA PRO A 74 10.04 3.01 4.10
C PRO A 74 10.47 4.37 4.65
N THR A 75 9.56 5.06 5.31
CA THR A 75 9.82 6.20 6.17
C THR A 75 10.48 5.76 7.49
N THR A 76 11.73 5.31 7.42
CA THR A 76 12.66 5.53 8.56
C THR A 76 13.06 7.02 8.71
N GLY A 77 12.27 7.93 8.13
CA GLY A 77 12.51 9.38 8.11
C GLY A 77 11.37 10.27 8.62
N THR A 78 10.08 9.86 8.56
CA THR A 78 8.99 10.78 8.97
C THR A 78 7.72 10.07 9.46
N LEU A 79 7.79 9.40 10.60
CA LEU A 79 6.62 9.24 11.47
C LEU A 79 6.34 10.59 12.16
N THR A 80 5.33 11.34 11.72
CA THR A 80 4.74 12.37 12.60
C THR A 80 3.66 11.74 13.48
N ILE A 81 4.06 10.73 14.26
CA ILE A 81 3.36 10.22 15.45
C ILE A 81 4.47 9.85 16.45
N GLY A 82 4.70 10.70 17.45
CA GLY A 82 5.56 10.41 18.62
C GLY A 82 7.01 9.96 18.35
N THR A 83 7.66 10.37 17.26
CA THR A 83 9.11 10.31 16.90
C THR A 83 9.94 9.03 17.10
N ASP A 84 9.52 8.06 17.91
CA ASP A 84 10.29 6.88 18.30
C ASP A 84 9.51 5.57 18.08
N LEU A 85 8.31 5.61 17.49
CA LEU A 85 7.48 4.42 17.38
C LEU A 85 7.93 3.45 16.29
N GLY A 86 8.63 3.91 15.24
CA GLY A 86 9.07 3.06 14.12
C GLY A 86 9.89 1.84 14.55
N GLN A 87 10.78 1.99 15.54
CA GLN A 87 11.55 0.88 16.12
C GLN A 87 10.72 -0.02 17.06
N TYR A 88 9.51 0.39 17.44
CA TYR A 88 8.61 -0.32 18.36
C TYR A 88 7.27 -0.69 17.71
N VAL A 89 7.07 -0.49 16.40
CA VAL A 89 5.81 -0.84 15.71
C VAL A 89 5.48 -2.31 15.91
N GLY A 90 6.45 -3.20 15.70
CA GLY A 90 6.21 -4.63 15.91
C GLY A 90 5.85 -4.99 17.34
N ARG A 91 6.35 -4.21 18.31
CA ARG A 91 5.96 -4.34 19.72
C ARG A 91 4.50 -3.87 19.94
N SER A 92 4.10 -2.75 19.34
CA SER A 92 2.71 -2.28 19.42
C SER A 92 1.75 -3.26 18.77
N ILE A 93 2.09 -3.82 17.60
CA ILE A 93 1.31 -4.89 16.95
C ILE A 93 1.19 -6.09 17.90
N ASN A 94 2.29 -6.55 18.51
CA ASN A 94 2.25 -7.65 19.48
C ASN A 94 1.26 -7.40 20.63
N ASP A 95 1.34 -6.22 21.23
CA ASP A 95 0.52 -5.86 22.39
C ASP A 95 -0.96 -5.73 21.98
N ILE A 96 -1.28 -5.05 20.86
CA ILE A 96 -2.64 -4.98 20.28
C ILE A 96 -3.21 -6.38 20.00
N HIS A 97 -2.45 -7.19 19.27
CA HIS A 97 -2.88 -8.53 18.86
C HIS A 97 -3.21 -9.39 20.08
N ARG A 98 -2.35 -9.33 21.10
CA ARG A 98 -2.54 -10.06 22.34
C ARG A 98 -3.74 -9.57 23.13
N ASP A 99 -3.95 -8.26 23.20
CA ASP A 99 -5.11 -7.69 23.91
C ASP A 99 -6.43 -8.13 23.28
N ILE A 100 -6.50 -8.19 21.94
CA ILE A 100 -7.66 -8.71 21.22
C ILE A 100 -7.94 -10.16 21.64
N ILE A 101 -6.90 -11.00 21.70
CA ILE A 101 -7.02 -12.40 22.15
C ILE A 101 -7.43 -12.45 23.62
N ASP A 102 -6.83 -11.67 24.50
CA ASP A 102 -7.09 -11.69 25.94
C ASP A 102 -8.52 -11.23 26.25
N ILE A 103 -9.03 -10.20 25.57
CA ILE A 103 -10.44 -9.76 25.67
C ILE A 103 -11.38 -10.86 25.16
N ALA A 104 -11.10 -11.41 23.97
CA ALA A 104 -11.92 -12.46 23.40
C ALA A 104 -11.94 -13.71 24.28
N GLN A 105 -10.82 -14.09 24.90
CA GLN A 105 -10.73 -15.23 25.81
C GLN A 105 -11.32 -14.96 27.20
N GLY A 106 -11.32 -13.71 27.65
CA GLY A 106 -11.88 -13.27 28.93
C GLY A 106 -13.41 -13.16 28.96
N ASP A 107 -14.06 -13.04 27.80
CA ASP A 107 -15.51 -12.84 27.68
C ASP A 107 -16.21 -13.97 26.89
N ALA A 108 -16.97 -14.80 27.59
CA ALA A 108 -17.70 -15.93 26.99
C ALA A 108 -18.75 -15.52 25.95
N GLY A 109 -19.27 -14.29 26.01
CA GLY A 109 -20.16 -13.73 25.00
C GLY A 109 -19.40 -13.36 23.72
N VAL A 110 -18.20 -12.78 23.85
CA VAL A 110 -17.31 -12.51 22.71
C VAL A 110 -16.86 -13.83 22.07
N GLN A 111 -16.47 -14.84 22.87
CA GLN A 111 -16.10 -16.18 22.36
C GLN A 111 -17.17 -16.82 21.48
N ALA A 112 -18.45 -16.50 21.68
CA ALA A 112 -19.52 -17.04 20.85
C ALA A 112 -19.54 -16.43 19.43
N LEU A 113 -18.97 -15.25 19.26
CA LEU A 113 -18.87 -14.50 18.00
C LEU A 113 -17.48 -14.65 17.36
N PHE A 114 -16.44 -14.59 18.18
CA PHE A 114 -15.05 -14.55 17.80
C PHE A 114 -14.20 -15.21 18.89
N ASN A 115 -13.56 -16.32 18.55
CA ASN A 115 -12.80 -17.16 19.47
C ASN A 115 -11.42 -17.48 18.87
N PRO A 116 -10.51 -16.49 18.82
CA PRO A 116 -9.18 -16.67 18.27
C PRO A 116 -8.41 -17.74 19.06
N THR A 117 -7.46 -18.42 18.41
CA THR A 117 -6.65 -19.44 19.08
C THR A 117 -5.76 -18.78 20.15
N PRO A 118 -5.78 -19.25 21.42
CA PRO A 118 -4.92 -18.69 22.45
C PRO A 118 -3.44 -18.86 22.11
N LEU A 119 -2.66 -17.82 22.34
CA LEU A 119 -1.21 -17.87 22.18
C LEU A 119 -0.54 -18.68 23.30
N PRO A 120 0.64 -19.26 23.05
CA PRO A 120 1.43 -19.90 24.10
C PRO A 120 1.76 -18.92 25.24
N ALA A 121 1.80 -19.45 26.47
CA ALA A 121 2.09 -18.62 27.63
C ALA A 121 3.54 -18.12 27.63
N VAL A 122 3.72 -16.81 27.83
CA VAL A 122 5.02 -16.19 28.12
C VAL A 122 5.54 -16.68 29.48
N ASN A 123 6.71 -17.30 29.52
CA ASN A 123 7.27 -17.89 30.75
C ASN A 123 7.90 -16.86 31.67
N THR A 124 8.32 -15.72 31.11
CA THR A 124 8.72 -14.54 31.86
C THR A 124 7.68 -13.43 31.66
N PRO A 125 6.85 -13.12 32.68
CA PRO A 125 5.95 -11.98 32.62
C PRO A 125 6.73 -10.71 32.30
N ALA A 126 6.13 -9.80 31.53
CA ALA A 126 6.72 -8.51 31.26
C ALA A 126 7.08 -7.82 32.58
N ALA A 127 8.33 -7.36 32.70
CA ALA A 127 8.71 -6.52 33.83
C ALA A 127 7.85 -5.24 33.80
N PRO A 128 7.21 -4.85 34.92
CA PRO A 128 6.49 -3.60 35.00
C PRO A 128 7.37 -2.42 34.59
N PHE A 129 6.78 -1.47 33.87
CA PHE A 129 7.51 -0.30 33.40
C PHE A 129 7.82 0.65 34.57
N HIS A 130 9.06 1.14 34.65
CA HIS A 130 9.49 2.03 35.72
C HIS A 130 9.26 3.48 35.33
N ASP A 131 8.34 4.14 36.02
CA ASP A 131 7.90 5.49 35.70
C ASP A 131 8.95 6.58 35.96
N THR A 132 8.91 7.62 35.14
CA THR A 132 9.44 8.93 35.49
C THR A 132 8.54 9.65 36.50
N ALA A 133 9.03 10.74 37.10
CA ALA A 133 8.21 11.56 37.99
C ALA A 133 6.91 12.07 37.31
N ALA A 134 6.98 12.39 36.02
CA ALA A 134 5.84 12.88 35.25
C ALA A 134 4.82 11.77 34.99
N GLN A 135 5.30 10.59 34.58
CA GLN A 135 4.48 9.39 34.41
C GLN A 135 3.80 9.01 35.72
N THR A 136 4.52 9.05 36.85
CA THR A 136 3.90 8.73 38.14
C THR A 136 2.80 9.69 38.55
N ALA A 137 3.00 10.98 38.33
CA ALA A 137 1.98 11.98 38.61
C ALA A 137 0.75 11.80 37.71
N PHE A 138 0.97 11.57 36.41
CA PHE A 138 -0.09 11.34 35.45
C PHE A 138 -0.88 10.07 35.76
N LEU A 139 -0.22 8.91 35.92
CA LEU A 139 -0.91 7.65 36.23
C LEU A 139 -1.73 7.71 37.51
N THR A 140 -1.19 8.35 38.55
CA THR A 140 -1.93 8.56 39.80
C THR A 140 -3.22 9.34 39.55
N GLN A 141 -3.14 10.38 38.72
CA GLN A 141 -4.30 11.21 38.37
C GLN A 141 -5.27 10.45 37.45
N PHE A 142 -4.77 9.74 36.45
CA PHE A 142 -5.54 8.91 35.53
C PHE A 142 -6.37 7.86 36.29
N ILE A 143 -5.73 7.10 37.21
CA ILE A 143 -6.42 6.10 38.02
C ILE A 143 -7.54 6.74 38.86
N GLN A 144 -7.28 7.90 39.45
CA GLN A 144 -8.26 8.62 40.26
C GLN A 144 -9.42 9.13 39.40
N ASP A 145 -9.14 9.73 38.25
CA ASP A 145 -10.14 10.31 37.36
C ASP A 145 -11.01 9.23 36.72
N SER A 146 -10.44 8.13 36.21
CA SER A 146 -11.20 7.01 35.64
C SER A 146 -12.26 6.47 36.61
N ASN A 147 -11.89 6.30 37.89
CA ASN A 147 -12.81 5.81 38.92
C ASN A 147 -13.80 6.90 39.39
N HIS A 148 -13.36 8.15 39.52
CA HIS A 148 -14.21 9.26 39.96
C HIS A 148 -15.26 9.64 38.91
N LEU A 149 -14.88 9.70 37.63
CA LEU A 149 -15.79 9.97 36.53
C LEU A 149 -16.82 8.85 36.39
N GLY A 150 -16.38 7.59 36.52
CA GLY A 150 -17.30 6.46 36.54
C GLY A 150 -18.31 6.54 37.69
N GLN A 151 -17.86 6.90 38.90
CA GLN A 151 -18.74 7.16 40.04
C GLN A 151 -19.78 8.25 39.77
N ALA A 152 -19.36 9.36 39.16
CA ALA A 152 -20.25 10.45 38.83
C ALA A 152 -21.32 10.00 37.83
N ALA A 153 -20.94 9.21 36.83
CA ALA A 153 -21.85 8.64 35.85
C ALA A 153 -22.86 7.68 36.50
N THR A 154 -22.39 6.73 37.32
CA THR A 154 -23.24 5.81 38.09
C THR A 154 -24.16 6.56 39.06
N THR A 155 -23.73 7.70 39.62
CA THR A 155 -24.59 8.52 40.49
C THR A 155 -25.71 9.20 39.69
N ILE A 156 -25.41 9.70 38.49
CA ILE A 156 -26.42 10.29 37.61
C ILE A 156 -27.41 9.23 37.14
N GLU A 157 -26.92 8.05 36.71
CA GLU A 157 -27.73 6.89 36.33
C GLU A 157 -28.67 6.45 37.45
N ASN A 158 -28.16 6.23 38.67
CA ASN A 158 -28.95 5.86 39.85
C ASN A 158 -30.03 6.88 40.21
N ASN A 159 -29.84 8.15 39.84
CA ASN A 159 -30.81 9.21 40.02
C ASN A 159 -31.81 9.34 38.85
N GLY A 160 -31.85 8.35 37.96
CA GLY A 160 -32.69 8.32 36.76
C GLY A 160 -32.24 9.33 35.71
N PHE A 161 -30.93 9.43 35.50
CA PHE A 161 -30.26 10.39 34.60
C PHE A 161 -30.52 11.86 34.94
N LYS A 162 -30.73 12.15 36.24
CA LYS A 162 -30.94 13.50 36.75
C LYS A 162 -29.67 14.01 37.43
N GLY A 163 -29.08 15.06 36.86
CA GLY A 163 -27.84 15.67 37.36
C GLY A 163 -27.24 16.63 36.32
N ASP A 164 -26.00 17.07 36.56
CA ASP A 164 -25.25 17.88 35.60
C ASP A 164 -24.57 16.98 34.55
N VAL A 165 -25.38 16.44 33.63
CA VAL A 165 -24.89 15.56 32.54
C VAL A 165 -23.91 16.31 31.64
N ALA A 166 -24.21 17.57 31.29
CA ALA A 166 -23.35 18.37 30.42
C ALA A 166 -21.99 18.65 31.07
N GLY A 167 -21.97 18.99 32.35
CA GLY A 167 -20.73 19.18 33.11
C GLY A 167 -19.91 17.90 33.22
N LEU A 168 -20.55 16.75 33.44
CA LEU A 168 -19.84 15.46 33.48
C LEU A 168 -19.29 15.06 32.10
N VAL A 169 -20.05 15.22 31.02
CA VAL A 169 -19.57 14.98 29.65
C VAL A 169 -18.33 15.82 29.35
N GLN A 170 -18.33 17.10 29.73
CA GLN A 170 -17.17 17.97 29.55
C GLN A 170 -15.94 17.50 30.35
N GLN A 171 -16.15 16.98 31.57
CA GLN A 171 -15.06 16.41 32.37
C GLN A 171 -14.48 15.14 31.74
N ILE A 172 -15.33 14.27 31.20
CA ILE A 172 -14.91 13.04 30.51
C ILE A 172 -14.12 13.38 29.24
N GLN A 173 -14.60 14.31 28.41
CA GLN A 173 -13.87 14.77 27.22
C GLN A 173 -12.51 15.39 27.57
N THR A 174 -12.42 16.11 28.70
CA THR A 174 -11.17 16.67 29.19
C THR A 174 -10.21 15.56 29.63
N PHE A 175 -10.71 14.53 30.31
CA PHE A 175 -9.95 13.36 30.72
C PHE A 175 -9.35 12.63 29.50
N GLU A 176 -10.15 12.35 28.47
CA GLU A 176 -9.69 11.71 27.23
C GLU A 176 -8.63 12.55 26.51
N THR A 177 -8.90 13.86 26.36
CA THR A 177 -7.96 14.78 25.71
C THR A 177 -6.62 14.80 26.43
N ASN A 178 -6.63 14.81 27.78
CA ASN A 178 -5.41 14.82 28.58
C ASN A 178 -4.68 13.48 28.52
N ALA A 179 -5.39 12.35 28.53
CA ALA A 179 -4.79 11.03 28.44
C ALA A 179 -4.11 10.82 27.08
N ASN A 180 -4.82 11.15 26.00
CA ASN A 180 -4.30 11.07 24.64
C ASN A 180 -3.10 12.01 24.43
N ALA A 181 -3.19 13.26 24.89
CA ALA A 181 -2.07 14.20 24.80
C ALA A 181 -0.85 13.77 25.63
N PHE A 182 -1.08 13.13 26.79
CA PHE A 182 0.01 12.60 27.60
C PHE A 182 0.71 11.46 26.89
N ASP A 183 -0.03 10.46 26.40
CA ASP A 183 0.54 9.33 25.65
C ASP A 183 1.38 9.81 24.46
N GLN A 184 0.81 10.68 23.61
CA GLN A 184 1.50 11.27 22.47
C GLN A 184 2.76 12.06 22.85
N SER A 185 2.80 12.65 24.05
CA SER A 185 3.98 13.39 24.54
C SER A 185 5.12 12.50 25.03
N GLN A 186 4.85 11.23 25.35
CA GLN A 186 5.88 10.31 25.85
C GLN A 186 6.69 9.68 24.71
N GLY A 187 6.03 9.22 23.66
CA GLY A 187 6.66 8.49 22.56
C GLY A 187 7.35 7.18 23.00
N GLY A 188 8.09 6.58 22.08
CA GLY A 188 8.97 5.43 22.31
C GLY A 188 8.30 4.23 22.98
N LEU A 189 9.06 3.49 23.78
CA LEU A 189 8.61 2.25 24.44
C LEU A 189 7.44 2.48 25.40
N TYR A 190 7.29 3.69 25.97
CA TYR A 190 6.15 3.99 26.85
C TYR A 190 4.86 4.04 26.04
N SER A 191 4.82 4.86 24.99
CA SER A 191 3.62 4.96 24.14
C SER A 191 3.34 3.62 23.46
N ALA A 192 4.36 2.89 23.00
CA ALA A 192 4.17 1.56 22.40
C ALA A 192 3.49 0.53 23.32
N ARG A 193 3.65 0.66 24.65
CA ARG A 193 3.07 -0.24 25.67
C ARG A 193 1.71 0.18 26.19
N PHE A 194 1.35 1.46 26.04
CA PHE A 194 0.13 2.04 26.63
C PHE A 194 -0.80 2.65 25.58
N TRP A 195 -0.46 2.44 24.30
CA TRP A 195 -1.20 2.94 23.14
C TRP A 195 -2.67 2.54 23.24
N ASN A 196 -2.94 1.28 23.57
CA ASN A 196 -4.27 0.70 23.57
C ASN A 196 -5.07 1.06 24.82
N GLU A 197 -4.41 1.54 25.87
CA GLU A 197 -5.03 1.79 27.16
C GLU A 197 -5.33 3.26 27.41
N LEU A 198 -4.56 4.18 26.83
CA LEU A 198 -4.62 5.62 27.16
C LEU A 198 -5.22 6.51 26.05
N ARG A 199 -5.20 6.07 24.79
CA ARG A 199 -5.65 6.90 23.65
C ARG A 199 -7.17 6.96 23.51
N ALA A 200 -7.62 7.90 22.67
CA ALA A 200 -9.04 8.15 22.40
C ALA A 200 -9.73 7.00 21.62
N ASP A 201 -8.96 6.29 20.81
CA ASP A 201 -9.30 5.07 20.06
C ASP A 201 -9.06 3.78 20.89
N GLY A 202 -8.25 3.87 21.95
CA GLY A 202 -7.99 2.77 22.89
C GLY A 202 -9.16 2.43 23.84
N THR A 203 -8.90 1.53 24.77
CA THR A 203 -9.82 1.01 25.80
C THR A 203 -10.40 2.13 26.67
N ALA A 204 -9.57 3.07 27.15
CA ALA A 204 -10.07 4.20 27.94
C ALA A 204 -11.01 5.11 27.13
N GLY A 205 -10.62 5.49 25.91
CA GLY A 205 -11.43 6.36 25.06
C GLY A 205 -12.72 5.70 24.57
N THR A 206 -12.68 4.42 24.22
CA THR A 206 -13.89 3.66 23.86
C THR A 206 -14.88 3.60 25.02
N ALA A 207 -14.39 3.29 26.23
CA ALA A 207 -15.23 3.26 27.42
C ALA A 207 -15.73 4.66 27.80
N ALA A 208 -14.90 5.70 27.72
CA ALA A 208 -15.30 7.06 28.06
C ALA A 208 -16.35 7.63 27.07
N ASN A 209 -16.21 7.35 25.77
CA ASN A 209 -17.25 7.65 24.76
C ASN A 209 -18.56 6.91 25.04
N ALA A 210 -18.52 5.62 25.43
CA ALA A 210 -19.71 4.88 25.82
C ALA A 210 -20.36 5.44 27.10
N VAL A 211 -19.58 5.97 28.06
CA VAL A 211 -20.15 6.72 29.20
C VAL A 211 -20.88 7.98 28.70
N ILE A 212 -20.29 8.74 27.78
CA ILE A 212 -20.89 9.95 27.22
C ILE A 212 -22.20 9.61 26.50
N GLU A 213 -22.16 8.63 25.60
CA GLU A 213 -23.33 8.20 24.82
C GLU A 213 -24.42 7.64 25.74
N GLY A 214 -24.09 6.73 26.66
CA GLY A 214 -25.03 6.18 27.62
C GLY A 214 -25.68 7.24 28.52
N LEU A 215 -24.96 8.29 28.92
CA LEU A 215 -25.53 9.42 29.67
C LEU A 215 -26.48 10.27 28.83
N GLN A 216 -26.16 10.49 27.55
CA GLN A 216 -26.96 11.29 26.62
C GLN A 216 -28.22 10.55 26.16
N THR A 217 -28.10 9.25 25.89
CA THR A 217 -29.18 8.36 25.45
C THR A 217 -30.00 7.79 26.60
N GLN A 218 -29.53 7.97 27.85
CA GLN A 218 -30.11 7.42 29.07
C GLN A 218 -30.09 5.89 29.10
N ASN A 219 -29.03 5.30 28.54
CA ASN A 219 -28.80 3.86 28.51
C ASN A 219 -28.00 3.40 29.74
N ALA A 220 -28.69 2.81 30.72
CA ALA A 220 -28.05 2.33 31.95
C ALA A 220 -27.14 1.12 31.73
N GLY A 221 -27.44 0.26 30.75
CA GLY A 221 -26.60 -0.90 30.43
C GLY A 221 -25.22 -0.48 29.92
N GLU A 222 -25.22 0.48 29.01
CA GLU A 222 -24.03 1.10 28.43
C GLU A 222 -23.19 1.86 29.46
N VAL A 223 -23.82 2.71 30.30
CA VAL A 223 -23.11 3.38 31.41
C VAL A 223 -22.46 2.35 32.34
N ASN A 224 -23.17 1.27 32.70
CA ASN A 224 -22.63 0.27 33.62
C ASN A 224 -21.47 -0.53 33.02
N ALA A 225 -21.59 -0.93 31.75
CA ALA A 225 -20.51 -1.60 31.02
C ALA A 225 -19.27 -0.72 30.92
N ALA A 226 -19.45 0.53 30.51
CA ALA A 226 -18.39 1.50 30.31
C ALA A 226 -17.65 1.88 31.61
N VAL A 227 -18.39 2.07 32.71
CA VAL A 227 -17.78 2.34 34.02
C VAL A 227 -16.99 1.14 34.54
N GLN A 228 -17.50 -0.08 34.34
CA GLN A 228 -16.75 -1.29 34.69
C GLN A 228 -15.44 -1.38 33.91
N GLN A 229 -15.47 -1.07 32.62
CA GLN A 229 -14.29 -1.12 31.76
C GLN A 229 -13.26 -0.03 32.11
N LEU A 230 -13.67 1.20 32.40
CA LEU A 230 -12.76 2.27 32.85
C LEU A 230 -12.01 1.89 34.13
N ALA A 231 -12.69 1.21 35.07
CA ALA A 231 -12.07 0.75 36.31
C ALA A 231 -11.12 -0.44 36.09
N ALA A 232 -11.46 -1.35 35.17
CA ALA A 232 -10.59 -2.46 34.76
C ALA A 232 -9.32 -1.94 34.10
N ASN A 233 -9.46 -1.10 33.06
CA ASN A 233 -8.34 -0.49 32.35
C ASN A 233 -7.40 0.30 33.28
N ALA A 234 -7.95 1.07 34.23
CA ALA A 234 -7.14 1.76 35.24
C ALA A 234 -6.36 0.81 36.16
N SER A 235 -6.90 -0.38 36.44
CA SER A 235 -6.23 -1.41 37.23
C SER A 235 -5.13 -2.11 36.42
N ASP A 236 -5.36 -2.33 35.13
CA ASP A 236 -4.41 -2.97 34.22
C ASP A 236 -3.22 -2.06 33.95
N VAL A 237 -3.45 -0.79 33.60
CA VAL A 237 -2.39 0.24 33.48
C VAL A 237 -1.59 0.37 34.78
N ALA A 238 -2.26 0.29 35.93
CA ALA A 238 -1.59 0.32 37.24
C ALA A 238 -0.75 -0.94 37.51
N GLY A 239 -1.19 -2.11 37.08
CA GLY A 239 -0.48 -3.38 37.21
C GLY A 239 0.77 -3.45 36.32
N ASN A 240 0.70 -2.81 35.16
CA ASN A 240 1.79 -2.75 34.17
C ASN A 240 2.89 -1.74 34.54
N ASN A 241 2.70 -0.91 35.58
CA ASN A 241 3.62 0.15 35.97
C ASN A 241 4.11 0.08 37.42
N LEU A 242 5.33 0.59 37.64
CA LEU A 242 5.90 0.91 38.93
C LEU A 242 6.17 2.40 39.00
N MET A 243 5.82 3.00 40.14
CA MET A 243 6.14 4.39 40.44
C MET A 243 7.64 4.66 40.33
N MET A 244 8.02 5.93 40.19
CA MET A 244 9.42 6.40 40.13
C MET A 244 10.30 5.88 41.29
N ASN A 245 9.72 5.61 42.46
CA ASN A 245 10.43 5.05 43.62
C ASN A 245 10.50 3.51 43.63
N GLY A 246 10.00 2.83 42.58
CA GLY A 246 9.84 1.38 42.49
C GLY A 246 8.63 0.82 43.26
N GLY A 247 7.74 1.68 43.77
CA GLY A 247 6.51 1.29 44.45
C GLY A 247 5.39 0.89 43.48
N SER A 248 4.41 0.12 43.97
CA SER A 248 3.23 -0.30 43.20
C SER A 248 2.08 0.70 43.32
N TYR A 249 1.24 0.78 42.29
CA TYR A 249 -0.02 1.53 42.27
C TYR A 249 -1.19 0.87 43.01
N ALA A 250 -1.02 -0.32 43.58
CA ALA A 250 -2.11 -1.06 44.22
C ALA A 250 -2.87 -0.24 45.28
N ASP A 251 -2.17 0.56 46.09
CA ASP A 251 -2.80 1.43 47.10
C ASP A 251 -3.59 2.59 46.47
N VAL A 252 -3.14 3.11 45.31
CA VAL A 252 -3.83 4.17 44.56
C VAL A 252 -5.12 3.62 43.96
N VAL A 253 -5.06 2.44 43.33
CA VAL A 253 -6.23 1.74 42.79
C VAL A 253 -7.23 1.42 43.89
N ALA A 254 -6.77 0.83 44.99
CA ALA A 254 -7.64 0.50 46.12
C ALA A 254 -8.31 1.74 46.72
N ALA A 255 -7.59 2.86 46.83
CA ALA A 255 -8.16 4.12 47.33
C ALA A 255 -9.21 4.72 46.36
N ALA A 256 -8.93 4.69 45.05
CA ALA A 256 -9.83 5.21 44.03
C ALA A 256 -11.12 4.36 43.90
N GLN A 257 -11.00 3.03 44.05
CA GLN A 257 -12.14 2.12 44.00
C GLN A 257 -12.94 2.08 45.31
N ALA A 258 -12.32 2.37 46.46
CA ALA A 258 -13.02 2.39 47.75
C ALA A 258 -14.09 3.48 47.87
N THR A 259 -14.04 4.52 47.03
CA THR A 259 -15.05 5.58 46.97
C THR A 259 -16.21 5.24 46.02
N ALA A 260 -16.18 4.10 45.32
CA ALA A 260 -17.11 3.79 44.24
C ALA A 260 -18.52 3.41 44.69
N VAL A 261 -19.53 4.04 44.08
CA VAL A 261 -20.95 3.68 44.25
C VAL A 261 -21.26 2.48 43.36
N THR A 262 -21.84 1.43 43.92
CA THR A 262 -22.16 0.19 43.19
C THR A 262 -23.34 0.41 42.22
N PRO A 263 -23.25 -0.02 40.94
CA PRO A 263 -24.35 0.05 39.98
C PRO A 263 -25.64 -0.64 40.45
N ASN A 264 -26.81 -0.10 40.06
CA ASN A 264 -28.11 -0.71 40.37
C ASN A 264 -28.38 -1.90 39.44
N THR A 265 -28.00 -3.10 39.85
CA THR A 265 -28.23 -4.31 39.05
C THR A 265 -29.66 -4.82 39.18
N ALA A 266 -30.57 -4.32 38.32
CA ALA A 266 -31.88 -4.93 38.10
C ALA A 266 -31.79 -6.06 37.05
N ALA A 267 -31.43 -7.26 37.54
CA ALA A 267 -31.71 -8.59 36.98
C ALA A 267 -31.20 -8.96 35.56
N ALA A 268 -30.00 -9.53 35.50
CA ALA A 268 -29.75 -10.82 34.85
C ALA A 268 -28.62 -11.55 35.61
N ALA A 269 -28.87 -12.79 36.00
CA ALA A 269 -27.89 -13.61 36.69
C ALA A 269 -26.84 -14.11 35.69
N ALA A 270 -25.60 -13.63 35.81
CA ALA A 270 -24.42 -14.25 35.20
C ALA A 270 -23.19 -13.99 36.09
N GLY A 271 -22.36 -15.02 36.21
CA GLY A 271 -20.99 -15.09 36.74
C GLY A 271 -20.52 -14.02 37.73
N THR A 272 -20.11 -14.47 38.92
CA THR A 272 -19.08 -13.78 39.71
C THR A 272 -17.97 -13.24 38.79
N PRO A 273 -17.56 -11.95 38.91
CA PRO A 273 -16.45 -11.43 38.14
C PRO A 273 -15.24 -12.31 38.41
N ALA A 274 -14.62 -12.84 37.34
CA ALA A 274 -13.35 -13.51 37.46
C ALA A 274 -12.38 -12.47 38.03
N ALA A 275 -11.86 -12.74 39.22
CA ALA A 275 -10.72 -11.98 39.73
C ALA A 275 -9.63 -12.04 38.66
N ALA A 276 -8.99 -10.90 38.36
CA ALA A 276 -7.76 -10.86 37.60
C ALA A 276 -6.87 -12.03 38.05
N PRO A 277 -6.30 -12.81 37.12
CA PRO A 277 -5.47 -13.94 37.49
C PRO A 277 -4.39 -13.40 38.43
N ALA A 278 -4.46 -13.82 39.69
CA ALA A 278 -3.43 -13.51 40.65
C ALA A 278 -2.11 -13.96 40.02
N ALA A 279 -1.14 -13.04 39.95
CA ALA A 279 0.22 -13.32 39.48
C ALA A 279 0.60 -14.72 39.98
N PRO A 280 0.94 -15.66 39.07
CA PRO A 280 1.06 -17.06 39.45
C PRO A 280 2.05 -17.13 40.61
N ALA A 281 1.58 -17.69 41.73
CA ALA A 281 2.44 -17.96 42.87
C ALA A 281 3.65 -18.70 42.33
N THR A 282 4.84 -18.11 42.49
CA THR A 282 6.12 -18.63 41.98
C THR A 282 6.19 -20.12 42.26
N ALA A 283 5.88 -20.91 41.23
CA ALA A 283 6.05 -22.34 41.28
C ALA A 283 7.55 -22.58 41.46
N PRO A 284 7.96 -23.54 42.30
CA PRO A 284 9.36 -23.85 42.48
C PRO A 284 9.95 -24.19 41.12
N ALA A 285 11.04 -23.51 40.74
CA ALA A 285 11.72 -23.62 39.46
C ALA A 285 12.05 -25.08 39.09
N ALA A 286 11.12 -25.74 38.40
CA ALA A 286 11.46 -26.76 37.44
C ALA A 286 12.15 -26.02 36.28
N GLY A 287 13.31 -26.48 35.84
CA GLY A 287 13.98 -25.84 34.70
C GLY A 287 13.07 -25.90 33.48
N LEU A 288 12.85 -24.75 32.83
CA LEU A 288 12.06 -24.65 31.60
C LEU A 288 12.52 -25.70 30.59
N THR A 289 11.58 -26.33 29.88
CA THR A 289 11.85 -27.29 28.80
C THR A 289 12.24 -26.57 27.51
N ALA A 290 12.66 -27.30 26.47
CA ALA A 290 12.89 -26.73 25.15
C ALA A 290 11.58 -26.18 24.55
N THR A 291 10.47 -26.91 24.72
CA THR A 291 9.13 -26.46 24.33
C THR A 291 8.74 -25.17 25.03
N ASP A 292 8.95 -25.07 26.34
CA ASP A 292 8.58 -23.86 27.08
C ASP A 292 9.31 -22.63 26.51
N LEU A 293 10.63 -22.75 26.33
CA LEU A 293 11.46 -21.65 25.80
C LEU A 293 11.07 -21.25 24.38
N PHE A 294 10.87 -22.22 23.48
CA PHE A 294 10.49 -21.91 22.10
C PHE A 294 9.12 -21.24 22.03
N ASN A 295 8.14 -21.74 22.80
CA ASN A 295 6.83 -21.13 22.89
C ASN A 295 6.87 -19.69 23.47
N ASP A 296 7.80 -19.40 24.39
CA ASP A 296 8.04 -18.03 24.89
C ASP A 296 8.56 -17.13 23.75
N ALA A 297 9.47 -17.63 22.92
CA ALA A 297 9.97 -16.93 21.74
C ALA A 297 8.85 -16.68 20.69
N THR A 298 8.06 -17.71 20.35
CA THR A 298 6.92 -17.61 19.42
C THR A 298 5.99 -16.45 19.76
N THR A 299 5.61 -16.34 21.04
CA THR A 299 4.69 -15.27 21.49
C THR A 299 5.34 -13.88 21.42
N ARG A 300 6.66 -13.78 21.57
CA ARG A 300 7.41 -12.51 21.50
C ARG A 300 7.71 -12.05 20.08
N GLU A 301 7.66 -12.94 19.11
CA GLU A 301 7.95 -12.65 17.70
C GLU A 301 6.74 -12.14 16.92
N ILE A 302 5.51 -12.28 17.43
CA ILE A 302 4.30 -11.74 16.79
C ILE A 302 4.41 -10.22 16.66
N GLY A 303 4.07 -9.68 15.49
CA GLY A 303 4.18 -8.27 15.16
C GLY A 303 5.61 -7.84 14.80
N GLY A 304 6.63 -8.60 15.22
CA GLY A 304 8.03 -8.40 14.89
C GLY A 304 8.94 -8.26 16.10
N VAL A 305 10.25 -8.22 15.85
CA VAL A 305 11.26 -8.18 16.91
C VAL A 305 11.53 -6.73 17.31
N GLY A 306 11.01 -6.29 18.46
CA GLY A 306 11.36 -4.99 19.05
C GLY A 306 12.76 -4.98 19.70
N PRO A 307 13.48 -3.84 19.76
CA PRO A 307 14.81 -3.73 20.38
C PRO A 307 14.86 -4.19 21.85
N ASP A 308 13.75 -4.08 22.58
CA ASP A 308 13.65 -4.52 23.98
C ASP A 308 13.35 -6.02 24.13
N GLN A 309 13.00 -6.72 23.04
CA GLN A 309 12.70 -8.16 23.02
C GLN A 309 13.84 -9.02 22.49
N VAL A 310 14.75 -8.48 21.66
CA VAL A 310 15.87 -9.23 21.04
C VAL A 310 16.59 -10.14 22.05
N ASN A 311 17.02 -9.59 23.19
CA ASN A 311 17.79 -10.36 24.18
C ASN A 311 16.97 -11.48 24.83
N LEU A 312 15.66 -11.32 24.96
CA LEU A 312 14.77 -12.33 25.55
C LEU A 312 14.56 -13.46 24.56
N ILE A 313 14.18 -13.13 23.32
CA ILE A 313 14.00 -14.09 22.22
C ILE A 313 15.29 -14.89 22.01
N VAL A 314 16.43 -14.21 21.83
CA VAL A 314 17.74 -14.87 21.63
C VAL A 314 18.11 -15.75 22.82
N SER A 315 17.86 -15.30 24.05
CA SER A 315 18.11 -16.12 25.24
C SER A 315 17.29 -17.40 25.24
N ASP A 316 16.02 -17.31 24.87
CA ASP A 316 15.12 -18.46 24.81
C ASP A 316 15.54 -19.43 23.71
N LEU A 317 15.77 -18.95 22.49
CA LEU A 317 16.23 -19.77 21.35
C LEU A 317 17.59 -20.43 21.62
N ILE A 318 18.55 -19.72 22.24
CA ILE A 318 19.81 -20.32 22.70
C ILE A 318 19.55 -21.43 23.73
N GLY A 319 18.61 -21.21 24.65
CA GLY A 319 18.21 -22.21 25.63
C GLY A 319 17.60 -23.47 24.99
N VAL A 320 16.82 -23.32 23.91
CA VAL A 320 16.32 -24.43 23.09
C VAL A 320 17.48 -25.16 22.43
N GLN A 321 18.35 -24.43 21.72
CA GLN A 321 19.51 -24.96 21.02
C GLN A 321 20.42 -25.78 21.94
N GLN A 322 20.72 -25.27 23.14
CA GLN A 322 21.55 -25.97 24.13
C GLN A 322 20.92 -27.27 24.63
N LYS A 323 19.60 -27.30 24.79
CA LYS A 323 18.88 -28.50 25.25
C LYS A 323 18.83 -29.57 24.15
N LEU A 324 18.57 -29.17 22.91
CA LEU A 324 18.59 -30.09 21.76
C LEU A 324 19.99 -30.64 21.52
N SER A 325 21.02 -29.78 21.52
CA SER A 325 22.42 -30.18 21.35
C SER A 325 22.91 -31.14 22.44
N ALA A 326 22.34 -31.06 23.64
CA ALA A 326 22.66 -31.99 24.73
C ALA A 326 21.91 -33.33 24.61
N ALA A 327 20.75 -33.34 23.93
CA ALA A 327 19.93 -34.53 23.73
C ALA A 327 20.45 -35.41 22.60
N ASP A 328 21.02 -34.80 21.56
CA ASP A 328 21.52 -35.53 20.39
C ASP A 328 22.88 -35.03 19.89
N PRO A 329 23.98 -35.76 20.17
CA PRO A 329 25.31 -35.39 19.73
C PRO A 329 25.72 -36.01 18.38
N GLN A 330 24.96 -36.94 17.78
CA GLN A 330 25.39 -37.65 16.58
C GLN A 330 24.24 -38.20 15.73
N ILE A 331 24.26 -37.88 14.44
CA ILE A 331 23.28 -38.34 13.45
C ILE A 331 23.43 -39.85 13.18
N ASN A 332 22.41 -40.63 13.52
CA ASN A 332 22.34 -42.07 13.19
C ASN A 332 21.03 -42.48 12.51
N ASN A 333 20.01 -41.63 12.57
CA ASN A 333 18.71 -41.87 11.97
C ASN A 333 18.05 -40.55 11.56
N LEU A 334 16.83 -40.62 11.00
CA LEU A 334 16.12 -39.44 10.49
C LEU A 334 15.71 -38.47 11.60
N THR A 335 15.30 -38.96 12.77
CA THR A 335 15.00 -38.11 13.94
C THR A 335 16.23 -37.34 14.39
N ASP A 336 17.40 -37.98 14.39
CA ASP A 336 18.64 -37.31 14.76
C ASP A 336 18.97 -36.21 13.75
N LEU A 337 18.84 -36.51 12.44
CA LEU A 337 19.03 -35.54 11.38
C LEU A 337 18.06 -34.36 11.48
N HIS A 338 16.78 -34.60 11.73
CA HIS A 338 15.78 -33.55 11.96
C HIS A 338 16.12 -32.68 13.18
N THR A 339 16.62 -33.28 14.26
CA THR A 339 17.09 -32.53 15.44
C THR A 339 18.26 -31.61 15.09
N HIS A 340 19.21 -32.09 14.28
CA HIS A 340 20.33 -31.28 13.78
C HIS A 340 19.89 -30.17 12.81
N ILE A 341 18.89 -30.42 11.95
CA ILE A 341 18.31 -29.39 11.07
C ILE A 341 17.66 -28.28 11.91
N ILE A 342 16.87 -28.64 12.93
CA ILE A 342 16.28 -27.66 13.86
C ILE A 342 17.35 -26.85 14.57
N ILE A 343 18.44 -27.47 15.03
CA ILE A 343 19.56 -26.73 15.67
C ILE A 343 20.17 -25.72 14.71
N ASN A 344 20.35 -26.07 13.44
CA ASN A 344 20.88 -25.15 12.43
C ASN A 344 19.89 -24.02 12.11
N GLN A 345 18.61 -24.32 11.98
CA GLN A 345 17.55 -23.32 11.82
C GLN A 345 17.48 -22.36 13.01
N LEU A 346 17.60 -22.85 14.24
CA LEU A 346 17.69 -22.00 15.44
C LEU A 346 18.90 -21.06 15.40
N ASN A 347 20.06 -21.50 14.87
CA ASN A 347 21.22 -20.61 14.72
C ASN A 347 20.94 -19.46 13.76
N GLU A 348 20.28 -19.76 12.63
CA GLU A 348 19.91 -18.75 11.63
C GLU A 348 18.82 -17.82 12.16
N GLU A 349 17.84 -18.34 12.89
CA GLU A 349 16.81 -17.54 13.54
C GLU A 349 17.43 -16.59 14.58
N ILE A 350 18.30 -17.09 15.46
CA ILE A 350 19.05 -16.27 16.42
C ILE A 350 19.80 -15.16 15.69
N ALA A 351 20.54 -15.49 14.64
CA ALA A 351 21.29 -14.50 13.87
C ALA A 351 20.36 -13.47 13.21
N SER A 352 19.21 -13.90 12.70
CA SER A 352 18.21 -13.02 12.07
C SER A 352 17.57 -12.07 13.08
N VAL A 353 17.19 -12.57 14.26
CA VAL A 353 16.64 -11.80 15.38
C VAL A 353 17.66 -10.79 15.91
N GLU A 354 18.93 -11.19 16.07
CA GLU A 354 20.01 -10.28 16.47
C GLU A 354 20.23 -9.15 15.46
N ASN A 355 20.06 -9.45 14.16
CA ASN A 355 20.26 -8.50 13.08
C ASN A 355 19.05 -7.59 12.81
N ALA A 356 17.84 -8.01 13.20
CA ALA A 356 16.59 -7.28 12.96
C ALA A 356 16.59 -5.84 13.52
N ASN A 357 17.42 -5.55 14.54
CA ASN A 357 17.49 -4.24 15.21
C ASN A 357 18.89 -3.59 15.23
N SER A 358 19.81 -4.01 14.35
CA SER A 358 21.19 -3.49 14.38
C SER A 358 21.29 -2.05 13.83
N PRO A 359 21.80 -1.07 14.60
CA PRO A 359 21.84 0.36 14.21
C PRO A 359 22.87 0.70 13.12
N THR A 360 23.53 -0.30 12.52
CA THR A 360 24.50 -0.13 11.42
C THR A 360 23.90 -0.56 10.08
N THR A 361 22.86 0.12 9.61
CA THR A 361 22.31 0.00 8.26
C THR A 361 23.23 0.65 7.22
N GLY A 362 24.44 0.08 7.10
CA GLY A 362 25.39 0.44 6.05
C GLY A 362 26.27 -0.72 5.58
N THR A 363 26.23 -1.90 6.22
CA THR A 363 26.93 -3.09 5.71
C THR A 363 26.38 -4.40 6.31
N LEU A 364 25.15 -4.79 5.95
CA LEU A 364 24.79 -6.20 5.98
C LEU A 364 25.61 -6.90 4.89
N THR A 365 26.49 -7.83 5.28
CA THR A 365 27.21 -8.66 4.31
C THR A 365 26.38 -9.89 3.98
N ILE A 366 25.19 -9.73 3.39
CA ILE A 366 24.46 -10.72 2.55
C ILE A 366 23.58 -9.91 1.58
N GLY A 367 23.60 -10.24 0.28
CA GLY A 367 23.07 -9.47 -0.86
C GLY A 367 21.81 -8.64 -0.62
N THR A 368 22.03 -7.32 -0.56
CA THR A 368 21.20 -6.10 -0.67
C THR A 368 19.66 -6.06 -0.50
N ASP A 369 18.89 -7.15 -0.59
CA ASP A 369 17.42 -7.10 -0.52
C ASP A 369 16.82 -7.88 0.68
N LEU A 370 17.62 -8.69 1.38
CA LEU A 370 17.13 -9.52 2.49
C LEU A 370 16.66 -8.69 3.70
N GLY A 371 17.26 -7.51 3.93
CA GLY A 371 16.91 -6.63 5.06
C GLY A 371 15.41 -6.28 5.12
N GLN A 372 14.77 -6.15 3.96
CA GLN A 372 13.33 -5.84 3.84
C GLN A 372 12.44 -7.04 4.15
N TYR A 373 12.99 -8.26 4.11
CA TYR A 373 12.26 -9.51 4.31
C TYR A 373 12.75 -10.28 5.55
N VAL A 374 13.50 -9.64 6.45
CA VAL A 374 14.01 -10.31 7.67
C VAL A 374 12.87 -10.89 8.50
N GLY A 375 11.78 -10.15 8.68
CA GLY A 375 10.62 -10.67 9.43
C GLY A 375 9.95 -11.87 8.75
N ARG A 376 9.88 -11.83 7.41
CA ARG A 376 9.43 -12.96 6.58
C ARG A 376 10.33 -14.19 6.74
N SER A 377 11.65 -14.00 6.71
CA SER A 377 12.60 -15.10 6.92
C SER A 377 12.50 -15.67 8.33
N ILE A 378 12.36 -14.83 9.36
CA ILE A 378 12.12 -15.30 10.74
C ILE A 378 10.82 -16.12 10.78
N ASN A 379 9.72 -15.65 10.19
CA ASN A 379 8.45 -16.39 10.11
C ASN A 379 8.61 -17.78 9.48
N ASP A 380 9.28 -17.85 8.32
CA ASP A 380 9.45 -19.08 7.57
C ASP A 380 10.38 -20.06 8.33
N ILE A 381 11.50 -19.58 8.90
CA ILE A 381 12.37 -20.37 9.79
C ILE A 381 11.61 -20.91 10.99
N HIS A 382 10.87 -20.06 11.69
CA HIS A 382 10.15 -20.42 12.90
C HIS A 382 9.10 -21.51 12.60
N ARG A 383 8.38 -21.37 11.49
CA ARG A 383 7.36 -22.32 11.06
C ARG A 383 7.97 -23.65 10.64
N ASP A 384 9.10 -23.65 9.93
CA ASP A 384 9.79 -24.88 9.54
C ASP A 384 10.24 -25.69 10.77
N ILE A 385 10.75 -25.01 11.80
CA ILE A 385 11.10 -25.67 13.07
C ILE A 385 9.88 -26.38 13.68
N ILE A 386 8.72 -25.71 13.66
CA ILE A 386 7.46 -26.30 14.13
C ILE A 386 7.05 -27.47 13.24
N ASP A 387 7.08 -27.34 11.92
CA ASP A 387 6.64 -28.36 10.98
C ASP A 387 7.51 -29.62 11.04
N ILE A 388 8.85 -29.46 11.15
CA ILE A 388 9.78 -30.58 11.36
C ILE A 388 9.50 -31.25 12.70
N ALA A 389 9.34 -30.47 13.77
CA ALA A 389 9.05 -31.01 15.09
C ALA A 389 7.70 -31.74 15.12
N GLN A 390 6.67 -31.23 14.43
CA GLN A 390 5.35 -31.85 14.36
C GLN A 390 5.31 -33.06 13.41
N GLY A 391 6.17 -33.10 12.40
CA GLY A 391 6.27 -34.19 11.43
C GLY A 391 7.01 -35.43 11.93
N ASP A 392 7.80 -35.32 12.99
CA ASP A 392 8.63 -36.41 13.54
C ASP A 392 8.31 -36.72 15.01
N ALA A 393 7.70 -37.87 15.26
CA ALA A 393 7.32 -38.32 16.61
C ALA A 393 8.52 -38.50 17.57
N GLY A 394 9.71 -38.77 17.03
CA GLY A 394 10.95 -38.83 17.80
C GLY A 394 11.42 -37.44 18.24
N VAL A 395 11.30 -36.44 17.35
CA VAL A 395 11.56 -35.03 17.69
C VAL A 395 10.54 -34.53 18.71
N GLN A 396 9.24 -34.80 18.53
CA GLN A 396 8.19 -34.44 19.50
C GLN A 396 8.48 -34.94 20.93
N ALA A 397 9.16 -36.08 21.08
CA ALA A 397 9.50 -36.60 22.40
C ALA A 397 10.57 -35.75 23.13
N LEU A 398 11.37 -34.98 22.37
CA LEU A 398 12.42 -34.09 22.85
C LEU A 398 11.97 -32.62 22.88
N PHE A 399 11.21 -32.21 21.86
CA PHE A 399 10.79 -30.86 21.57
C PHE A 399 9.46 -30.88 20.80
N ASN A 400 8.40 -30.43 21.47
CA ASN A 400 7.04 -30.42 20.94
C ASN A 400 6.47 -28.99 21.06
N PRO A 401 6.84 -28.07 20.16
CA PRO A 401 6.34 -26.70 20.18
C PRO A 401 4.82 -26.69 19.94
N THR A 402 4.12 -25.67 20.44
CA THR A 402 2.69 -25.53 20.18
C THR A 402 2.47 -25.26 18.67
N PRO A 403 1.61 -26.03 17.97
CA PRO A 403 1.32 -25.75 16.57
C PRO A 403 0.72 -24.37 16.37
N LEU A 404 1.15 -23.68 15.31
CA LEU A 404 0.51 -22.44 14.88
C LEU A 404 -0.87 -22.73 14.27
N PRO A 405 -1.80 -21.76 14.29
CA PRO A 405 -3.03 -21.88 13.53
C PRO A 405 -2.73 -22.15 12.04
N ALA A 406 -3.54 -23.00 11.41
CA ALA A 406 -3.37 -23.27 9.99
C ALA A 406 -3.82 -22.06 9.16
N VAL A 407 -3.01 -21.65 8.20
CA VAL A 407 -3.42 -20.65 7.20
C VAL A 407 -4.47 -21.25 6.25
N ASN A 408 -5.64 -20.62 6.18
CA ASN A 408 -6.72 -21.04 5.30
C ASN A 408 -6.45 -20.67 3.84
N THR A 409 -5.56 -19.70 3.62
CA THR A 409 -5.02 -19.32 2.32
C THR A 409 -3.52 -19.66 2.25
N PRO A 410 -3.16 -20.88 1.78
CA PRO A 410 -1.77 -21.24 1.58
C PRO A 410 -1.06 -20.20 0.70
N ALA A 411 0.23 -19.98 0.96
CA ALA A 411 1.02 -19.12 0.11
C ALA A 411 0.93 -19.60 -1.34
N ALA A 412 0.66 -18.68 -2.27
CA ALA A 412 0.69 -19.00 -3.69
C ALA A 412 2.11 -19.48 -4.05
N PRO A 413 2.25 -20.54 -4.87
CA PRO A 413 3.55 -20.98 -5.35
C PRO A 413 4.29 -19.83 -6.06
N PHE A 414 5.61 -19.78 -5.87
CA PHE A 414 6.46 -18.77 -6.48
C PHE A 414 6.54 -18.99 -8.00
N HIS A 415 6.25 -17.96 -8.79
CA HIS A 415 6.38 -18.02 -10.25
C HIS A 415 7.82 -17.76 -10.66
N ASP A 416 8.47 -18.77 -11.20
CA ASP A 416 9.89 -18.72 -11.53
C ASP A 416 10.21 -17.85 -12.76
N THR A 417 11.37 -17.20 -12.72
CA THR A 417 12.07 -16.73 -13.92
C THR A 417 12.65 -17.91 -14.71
N ALA A 418 13.08 -17.66 -15.95
CA ALA A 418 13.79 -18.68 -16.75
C ALA A 418 15.02 -19.26 -16.03
N ALA A 419 15.75 -18.42 -15.28
CA ALA A 419 16.95 -18.82 -14.55
C ALA A 419 16.60 -19.70 -13.35
N GLN A 420 15.58 -19.32 -12.58
CA GLN A 420 15.05 -20.11 -11.47
C GLN A 420 14.52 -21.45 -11.97
N THR A 421 13.78 -21.48 -13.08
CA THR A 421 13.28 -22.74 -13.64
C THR A 421 14.37 -23.71 -14.06
N ALA A 422 15.44 -23.20 -14.66
CA ALA A 422 16.59 -24.00 -15.03
C ALA A 422 17.32 -24.53 -13.78
N PHE A 423 17.53 -23.68 -12.78
CA PHE A 423 18.18 -24.05 -11.53
C PHE A 423 17.36 -25.10 -10.76
N LEU A 424 16.07 -24.90 -10.52
CA LEU A 424 15.23 -25.82 -9.74
C LEU A 424 15.16 -27.19 -10.40
N THR A 425 14.99 -27.22 -11.73
CA THR A 425 15.03 -28.48 -12.49
C THR A 425 16.34 -29.25 -12.24
N GLN A 426 17.47 -28.55 -12.26
CA GLN A 426 18.78 -29.14 -12.02
C GLN A 426 18.96 -29.55 -10.55
N PHE A 427 18.56 -28.71 -9.61
CA PHE A 427 18.61 -28.97 -8.17
C PHE A 427 17.83 -30.23 -7.78
N ILE A 428 16.61 -30.40 -8.31
CA ILE A 428 15.77 -31.58 -8.09
C ILE A 428 16.46 -32.84 -8.62
N GLN A 429 17.02 -32.77 -9.83
CA GLN A 429 17.72 -33.89 -10.44
C GLN A 429 18.98 -34.28 -9.66
N ASP A 430 19.81 -33.30 -9.30
CA ASP A 430 21.05 -33.53 -8.57
C ASP A 430 20.81 -34.06 -7.16
N SER A 431 19.82 -33.52 -6.44
CA SER A 431 19.47 -33.98 -5.08
C SER A 431 19.14 -35.48 -5.05
N ASN A 432 18.33 -35.93 -6.02
CA ASN A 432 17.94 -37.33 -6.14
C ASN A 432 19.08 -38.22 -6.68
N HIS A 433 19.84 -37.75 -7.67
CA HIS A 433 20.93 -38.51 -8.28
C HIS A 433 22.11 -38.69 -7.33
N LEU A 434 22.51 -37.66 -6.59
CA LEU A 434 23.56 -37.74 -5.58
C LEU A 434 23.16 -38.67 -4.44
N GLY A 435 21.90 -38.60 -4.01
CA GLY A 435 21.37 -39.52 -3.00
C GLY A 435 21.42 -40.98 -3.46
N GLN A 436 21.02 -41.26 -4.70
CA GLN A 436 21.14 -42.59 -5.30
C GLN A 436 22.58 -43.08 -5.35
N ALA A 437 23.53 -42.22 -5.72
CA ALA A 437 24.95 -42.57 -5.76
C ALA A 437 25.48 -42.93 -4.37
N ALA A 438 25.07 -42.19 -3.33
CA ALA A 438 25.44 -42.47 -1.94
C ALA A 438 24.86 -43.80 -1.46
N THR A 439 23.56 -44.05 -1.67
CA THR A 439 22.90 -45.33 -1.36
C THR A 439 23.55 -46.49 -2.12
N THR A 440 24.02 -46.28 -3.35
CA THR A 440 24.73 -47.32 -4.11
C THR A 440 26.09 -47.65 -3.49
N ILE A 441 26.85 -46.65 -3.03
CA ILE A 441 28.13 -46.87 -2.34
C ILE A 441 27.90 -47.58 -1.00
N GLU A 442 26.90 -47.15 -0.23
CA GLU A 442 26.49 -47.76 1.05
C GLU A 442 26.12 -49.24 0.87
N ASN A 443 25.22 -49.57 -0.07
CA ASN A 443 24.81 -50.94 -0.37
C ASN A 443 25.98 -51.84 -0.82
N ASN A 444 27.05 -51.24 -1.36
CA ASN A 444 28.27 -51.95 -1.74
C ASN A 444 29.29 -52.07 -0.58
N GLY A 445 28.87 -51.78 0.66
CA GLY A 445 29.72 -51.79 1.84
C GLY A 445 30.75 -50.67 1.83
N PHE A 446 30.33 -49.48 1.40
CA PHE A 446 31.16 -48.27 1.24
C PHE A 446 32.32 -48.44 0.26
N LYS A 447 32.12 -49.25 -0.79
CA LYS A 447 33.11 -49.48 -1.85
C LYS A 447 32.68 -48.76 -3.13
N GLY A 448 33.49 -47.80 -3.56
CA GLY A 448 33.23 -46.98 -4.74
C GLY A 448 34.15 -45.75 -4.78
N ASP A 449 33.87 -44.81 -5.67
CA ASP A 449 34.57 -43.52 -5.73
C ASP A 449 33.96 -42.53 -4.71
N VAL A 450 34.23 -42.77 -3.43
CA VAL A 450 33.75 -41.92 -2.33
C VAL A 450 34.28 -40.49 -2.48
N ALA A 451 35.55 -40.33 -2.86
CA ALA A 451 36.17 -39.01 -3.01
C ALA A 451 35.53 -38.21 -4.15
N GLY A 452 35.26 -38.86 -5.30
CA GLY A 452 34.55 -38.23 -6.41
C GLY A 452 33.13 -37.83 -6.06
N LEU A 453 32.39 -38.69 -5.33
CA LEU A 453 31.03 -38.36 -4.90
C LEU A 453 31.01 -37.21 -3.88
N VAL A 454 31.91 -37.21 -2.90
CA VAL A 454 32.04 -36.10 -1.94
C VAL A 454 32.30 -34.78 -2.66
N GLN A 455 33.16 -34.78 -3.68
CA GLN A 455 33.42 -33.57 -4.48
C GLN A 455 32.17 -33.10 -5.25
N GLN A 456 31.36 -34.02 -5.78
CA GLN A 456 30.12 -33.69 -6.45
C GLN A 456 29.09 -33.08 -5.49
N ILE A 457 28.96 -33.64 -4.28
CA ILE A 457 28.06 -33.13 -3.24
C ILE A 457 28.49 -31.73 -2.79
N GLN A 458 29.79 -31.50 -2.56
CA GLN A 458 30.32 -30.16 -2.24
C GLN A 458 30.07 -29.14 -3.35
N THR A 459 30.15 -29.57 -4.61
CA THR A 459 29.86 -28.71 -5.77
C THR A 459 28.38 -28.36 -5.83
N PHE A 460 27.50 -29.33 -5.57
CA PHE A 460 26.06 -29.14 -5.48
C PHE A 460 25.70 -28.11 -4.40
N GLU A 461 26.22 -28.27 -3.18
CA GLU A 461 26.00 -27.35 -2.07
C GLU A 461 26.51 -25.94 -2.39
N THR A 462 27.73 -25.83 -2.93
CA THR A 462 28.31 -24.55 -3.33
C THR A 462 27.45 -23.83 -4.37
N ASN A 463 26.94 -24.58 -5.35
CA ASN A 463 26.10 -24.01 -6.42
C ASN A 463 24.72 -23.61 -5.90
N ALA A 464 24.10 -24.41 -5.02
CA ALA A 464 22.81 -24.08 -4.42
C ALA A 464 22.90 -22.82 -3.57
N ASN A 465 23.90 -22.76 -2.68
CA ASN A 465 24.16 -21.60 -1.83
C ASN A 465 24.52 -20.35 -2.66
N ALA A 466 25.32 -20.48 -3.71
CA ALA A 466 25.65 -19.36 -4.59
C ALA A 466 24.43 -18.89 -5.41
N PHE A 467 23.55 -19.80 -5.81
CA PHE A 467 22.33 -19.44 -6.52
C PHE A 467 21.38 -18.66 -5.62
N ASP A 468 21.07 -19.18 -4.43
CA ASP A 468 20.25 -18.49 -3.43
C ASP A 468 20.76 -17.06 -3.16
N GLN A 469 22.06 -16.93 -2.84
CA GLN A 469 22.71 -15.63 -2.62
C GLN A 469 22.66 -14.69 -3.83
N SER A 470 22.61 -15.22 -5.05
CA SER A 470 22.51 -14.43 -6.28
C SER A 470 21.10 -13.94 -6.58
N GLN A 471 20.08 -14.58 -6.02
CA GLN A 471 18.68 -14.18 -6.23
C GLN A 471 18.30 -13.01 -5.33
N GLY A 472 18.67 -13.06 -4.04
CA GLY A 472 18.25 -12.06 -3.06
C GLY A 472 16.73 -11.97 -2.89
N GLY A 473 16.30 -10.92 -2.20
CA GLY A 473 14.90 -10.49 -2.06
C GLY A 473 13.95 -11.58 -1.57
N LEU A 474 12.70 -11.50 -2.01
CA LEU A 474 11.64 -12.43 -1.61
C LEU A 474 11.93 -13.89 -1.98
N TYR A 475 12.66 -14.14 -3.07
CA TYR A 475 13.05 -15.49 -3.45
C TYR A 475 13.99 -16.09 -2.41
N SER A 476 15.09 -15.39 -2.09
CA SER A 476 16.04 -15.87 -1.08
C SER A 476 15.39 -15.96 0.29
N ALA A 477 14.50 -15.03 0.66
CA ALA A 477 13.78 -15.09 1.93
C ALA A 477 12.90 -16.35 2.08
N ARG A 478 12.30 -16.82 0.97
CA ARG A 478 11.42 -18.02 0.94
C ARG A 478 12.15 -19.35 0.85
N PHE A 479 13.36 -19.36 0.28
CA PHE A 479 14.14 -20.59 0.07
C PHE A 479 15.43 -20.62 0.90
N TRP A 480 15.52 -19.70 1.87
CA TRP A 480 16.68 -19.49 2.73
C TRP A 480 17.10 -20.78 3.43
N ASN A 481 16.11 -21.52 3.94
CA ASN A 481 16.32 -22.73 4.72
C ASN A 481 16.54 -23.95 3.84
N GLU A 482 16.17 -23.91 2.58
CA GLU A 482 16.11 -25.07 1.72
C GLU A 482 17.36 -25.21 0.85
N LEU A 483 18.02 -24.10 0.50
CA LEU A 483 19.09 -24.08 -0.51
C LEU A 483 20.50 -23.81 0.05
N ARG A 484 20.62 -23.23 1.26
CA ARG A 484 21.93 -22.85 1.82
C ARG A 484 22.73 -24.02 2.41
N ALA A 485 24.02 -23.76 2.62
CA ALA A 485 24.97 -24.71 3.24
C ALA A 485 24.65 -25.05 4.70
N ASP A 486 24.02 -24.12 5.43
CA ASP A 486 23.52 -24.28 6.80
C ASP A 486 22.03 -24.66 6.86
N GLY A 487 21.31 -24.62 5.73
CA GLY A 487 19.93 -25.06 5.62
C GLY A 487 19.74 -26.59 5.53
N THR A 488 18.54 -27.02 5.19
CA THR A 488 18.12 -28.42 5.02
C THR A 488 18.96 -29.16 3.99
N ALA A 489 19.17 -28.59 2.79
CA ALA A 489 20.00 -29.23 1.76
C ALA A 489 21.46 -29.36 2.19
N GLY A 490 22.04 -28.30 2.76
CA GLY A 490 23.43 -28.32 3.23
C GLY A 490 23.66 -29.25 4.41
N THR A 491 22.76 -29.27 5.39
CA THR A 491 22.81 -30.20 6.53
C THR A 491 22.73 -31.65 6.07
N ALA A 492 21.79 -31.96 5.16
CA ALA A 492 21.67 -33.29 4.60
C ALA A 492 22.89 -33.65 3.71
N ALA A 493 23.40 -32.73 2.89
CA ALA A 493 24.60 -32.94 2.08
C ALA A 493 25.83 -33.24 2.95
N ASN A 494 26.02 -32.51 4.04
CA ASN A 494 27.10 -32.73 5.00
C ASN A 494 26.97 -34.07 5.72
N ALA A 495 25.75 -34.47 6.11
CA ALA A 495 25.50 -35.80 6.66
C ALA A 495 25.76 -36.94 5.65
N VAL A 496 25.46 -36.75 4.35
CA VAL A 496 25.88 -37.72 3.32
C VAL A 496 27.40 -37.83 3.26
N ILE A 497 28.11 -36.70 3.27
CA ILE A 497 29.58 -36.67 3.24
C ILE A 497 30.16 -37.37 4.47
N GLU A 498 29.70 -37.02 5.66
CA GLU A 498 30.15 -37.61 6.92
C GLU A 498 29.84 -39.11 6.96
N GLY A 499 28.60 -39.52 6.68
CA GLY A 499 28.20 -40.92 6.65
C GLY A 499 29.00 -41.77 5.65
N LEU A 500 29.36 -41.23 4.48
CA LEU A 500 30.23 -41.91 3.52
C LEU A 500 31.68 -42.05 4.03
N GLN A 501 32.20 -41.04 4.72
CA GLN A 501 33.57 -41.04 5.26
C GLN A 501 33.71 -41.91 6.50
N THR A 502 32.69 -41.90 7.37
CA THR A 502 32.63 -42.66 8.63
C THR A 502 32.07 -44.06 8.46
N GLN A 503 31.50 -44.37 7.28
CA GLN A 503 30.81 -45.63 6.96
C GLN A 503 29.54 -45.85 7.80
N ASN A 504 28.82 -44.77 8.09
CA ASN A 504 27.57 -44.78 8.84
C ASN A 504 26.36 -44.88 7.89
N ALA A 505 25.80 -46.09 7.77
CA ALA A 505 24.67 -46.34 6.87
C ALA A 505 23.37 -45.65 7.31
N GLY A 506 23.15 -45.50 8.62
CA GLY A 506 21.96 -44.84 9.15
C GLY A 506 21.92 -43.36 8.78
N GLU A 507 23.07 -42.71 8.89
CA GLU A 507 23.28 -41.31 8.51
C GLU A 507 23.14 -41.08 6.99
N VAL A 508 23.74 -41.94 6.16
CA VAL A 508 23.55 -41.87 4.69
C VAL A 508 22.07 -42.03 4.35
N ASN A 509 21.37 -43.01 4.91
CA ASN A 509 19.96 -43.25 4.58
C ASN A 509 19.04 -42.11 5.03
N ALA A 510 19.26 -41.56 6.24
CA ALA A 510 18.53 -40.40 6.74
C ALA A 510 18.74 -39.17 5.84
N ALA A 511 19.99 -38.89 5.48
CA ALA A 511 20.36 -37.72 4.69
C ALA A 511 19.84 -37.80 3.24
N VAL A 512 19.89 -38.97 2.62
CA VAL A 512 19.33 -39.19 1.28
C VAL A 512 17.80 -39.00 1.27
N GLN A 513 17.11 -39.51 2.29
CA GLN A 513 15.67 -39.30 2.44
C GLN A 513 15.35 -37.81 2.57
N GLN A 514 16.13 -37.07 3.35
CA GLN A 514 15.92 -35.64 3.53
C GLN A 514 16.20 -34.82 2.26
N LEU A 515 17.25 -35.12 1.50
CA LEU A 515 17.52 -34.44 0.22
C LEU A 515 16.37 -34.61 -0.78
N ALA A 516 15.76 -35.79 -0.84
CA ALA A 516 14.62 -36.05 -1.71
C ALA A 516 13.34 -35.34 -1.22
N ALA A 517 13.12 -35.27 0.10
CA ALA A 517 12.02 -34.53 0.70
C ALA A 517 12.15 -33.02 0.43
N ASN A 518 13.31 -32.43 0.72
CA ASN A 518 13.61 -31.03 0.45
C ASN A 518 13.44 -30.65 -1.02
N ALA A 519 13.93 -31.49 -1.95
CA ALA A 519 13.73 -31.26 -3.38
C ALA A 519 12.25 -31.31 -3.80
N SER A 520 11.43 -32.13 -3.14
CA SER A 520 9.99 -32.20 -3.41
C SER A 520 9.24 -31.01 -2.84
N ASP A 521 9.70 -30.50 -1.70
CA ASP A 521 9.12 -29.35 -1.01
C ASP A 521 9.39 -28.05 -1.80
N VAL A 522 10.65 -27.79 -2.14
CA VAL A 522 11.05 -26.69 -3.04
C VAL A 522 10.29 -26.76 -4.38
N ALA A 523 10.10 -27.96 -4.93
CA ALA A 523 9.32 -28.15 -6.15
C ALA A 523 7.81 -27.84 -5.97
N GLY A 524 7.24 -28.13 -4.80
CA GLY A 524 5.84 -27.86 -4.47
C GLY A 524 5.57 -26.37 -4.25
N ASN A 525 6.58 -25.65 -3.78
CA ASN A 525 6.52 -24.22 -3.50
C ASN A 525 6.72 -23.34 -4.74
N ASN A 526 7.02 -23.92 -5.92
CA ASN A 526 7.30 -23.19 -7.15
C ASN A 526 6.44 -23.62 -8.34
N LEU A 527 6.23 -22.67 -9.25
CA LEU A 527 5.75 -22.88 -10.61
C LEU A 527 6.83 -22.47 -11.59
N MET A 528 6.99 -23.25 -12.64
CA MET A 528 7.88 -22.94 -13.75
C MET A 528 7.48 -21.60 -14.41
N MET A 529 8.39 -21.00 -15.17
CA MET A 529 8.17 -19.77 -15.93
C MET A 529 6.90 -19.77 -16.82
N ASN A 530 6.46 -20.93 -17.28
CA ASN A 530 5.24 -21.08 -18.07
C ASN A 530 3.96 -21.31 -17.23
N GLY A 531 4.04 -21.18 -15.91
CA GLY A 531 2.98 -21.53 -14.95
C GLY A 531 2.77 -23.03 -14.72
N GLY A 532 3.66 -23.89 -15.23
CA GLY A 532 3.60 -25.34 -15.05
C GLY A 532 4.17 -25.82 -13.70
N SER A 533 3.78 -27.02 -13.26
CA SER A 533 4.27 -27.63 -12.01
C SER A 533 5.53 -28.48 -12.22
N TYR A 534 6.38 -28.57 -11.20
CA TYR A 534 7.54 -29.47 -11.13
C TYR A 534 7.22 -30.94 -10.86
N ALA A 535 5.95 -31.32 -10.67
CA ALA A 535 5.56 -32.68 -10.31
C ALA A 535 6.16 -33.76 -11.24
N ASP A 536 6.19 -33.51 -12.55
CA ASP A 536 6.78 -34.45 -13.53
C ASP A 536 8.31 -34.54 -13.42
N VAL A 537 8.98 -33.44 -13.06
CA VAL A 537 10.43 -33.40 -12.84
C VAL A 537 10.79 -34.22 -11.59
N VAL A 538 10.04 -34.01 -10.49
CA VAL A 538 10.20 -34.78 -9.25
C VAL A 538 9.95 -36.26 -9.49
N ALA A 539 8.84 -36.61 -10.16
CA ALA A 539 8.51 -38.00 -10.47
C ALA A 539 9.58 -38.68 -11.33
N ALA A 540 10.12 -37.96 -12.34
CA ALA A 540 11.19 -38.49 -13.19
C ALA A 540 12.50 -38.70 -12.42
N ALA A 541 12.89 -37.76 -11.55
CA ALA A 541 14.09 -37.87 -10.73
C ALA A 541 13.97 -39.04 -9.74
N GLN A 542 12.85 -39.15 -9.03
CA GLN A 542 12.59 -40.22 -8.05
C GLN A 542 12.45 -41.60 -8.70
N ALA A 543 11.90 -41.70 -9.92
CA ALA A 543 11.79 -42.97 -10.64
C ALA A 543 13.16 -43.61 -10.97
N THR A 544 14.23 -42.81 -10.97
CA THR A 544 15.60 -43.31 -11.16
C THR A 544 16.29 -43.75 -9.88
N ALA A 545 15.80 -43.35 -8.70
CA ALA A 545 16.43 -43.63 -7.40
C ALA A 545 16.28 -45.10 -6.96
N VAL A 546 17.33 -45.68 -6.38
CA VAL A 546 17.28 -47.02 -5.75
C VAL A 546 16.66 -46.88 -4.36
N THR A 547 15.61 -47.64 -4.07
CA THR A 547 14.97 -47.64 -2.74
C THR A 547 15.97 -48.08 -1.66
N PRO A 548 16.12 -47.34 -0.54
CA PRO A 548 16.92 -47.79 0.61
C PRO A 548 16.44 -49.16 1.07
N GLY A 549 17.38 -50.07 1.35
CA GLY A 549 17.05 -51.42 1.72
C GLY A 549 16.44 -51.49 3.12
N ASP A 550 15.11 -51.56 3.19
CA ASP A 550 14.43 -51.97 4.43
C ASP A 550 14.95 -53.35 4.84
N GLY A 551 15.47 -53.45 6.07
CA GLY A 551 16.00 -54.70 6.61
C GLY A 551 14.97 -55.83 6.60
N GLY A 552 15.04 -56.73 5.62
CA GLY A 552 14.10 -57.86 5.53
C GLY A 552 14.31 -58.84 4.37
N ALA A 553 15.26 -59.77 4.54
CA ALA A 553 15.33 -61.12 3.94
C ALA A 553 14.86 -61.36 2.46
N GLY A 554 15.83 -61.33 1.53
CA GLY A 554 16.09 -62.33 0.48
C GLY A 554 15.00 -62.72 -0.54
N THR A 555 15.30 -62.53 -1.83
CA THR A 555 15.55 -63.60 -2.83
C THR A 555 15.81 -62.96 -4.21
N GLY A 556 16.81 -63.49 -4.93
CA GLY A 556 17.33 -62.89 -6.15
C GLY A 556 16.51 -63.13 -7.42
N GLY A 557 16.89 -62.41 -8.47
CA GLY A 557 16.45 -62.65 -9.85
C GLY A 557 17.11 -61.64 -10.80
N GLY A 558 18.12 -62.08 -11.54
CA GLY A 558 18.78 -61.27 -12.56
C GLY A 558 17.98 -61.19 -13.86
N GLY A 559 18.31 -60.19 -14.69
CA GLY A 559 17.84 -60.08 -16.07
C GLY A 559 18.35 -58.81 -16.72
N GLY A 560 19.40 -58.91 -17.53
CA GLY A 560 19.92 -57.79 -18.33
C GLY A 560 19.17 -57.58 -19.64
N GLY A 561 19.44 -56.46 -20.30
CA GLY A 561 19.14 -56.32 -21.72
C GLY A 561 19.11 -54.87 -22.25
N GLY A 562 20.16 -54.50 -22.98
CA GLY A 562 20.03 -53.85 -24.28
C GLY A 562 19.89 -52.33 -24.34
N GLY A 563 20.99 -51.65 -24.68
CA GLY A 563 20.92 -50.32 -25.27
C GLY A 563 20.52 -50.36 -26.74
N THR A 564 19.98 -49.24 -27.23
CA THR A 564 20.08 -48.75 -28.61
C THR A 564 19.86 -47.24 -28.60
N GLY A 565 20.77 -46.50 -29.25
CA GLY A 565 20.62 -45.07 -29.51
C GLY A 565 19.88 -44.77 -30.82
N GLY A 566 19.69 -43.49 -31.10
CA GLY A 566 19.25 -42.99 -32.40
C GLY A 566 18.65 -41.59 -32.32
N GLY A 567 19.38 -40.58 -32.81
CA GLY A 567 18.96 -39.18 -32.84
C GLY A 567 17.96 -38.82 -33.93
N GLY A 568 17.53 -37.56 -33.90
CA GLY A 568 16.76 -36.92 -34.96
C GLY A 568 16.40 -35.48 -34.59
N GLY A 569 17.18 -34.52 -35.10
CA GLY A 569 16.80 -33.11 -35.11
C GLY A 569 16.27 -32.70 -36.50
N THR A 570 15.23 -31.86 -36.50
CA THR A 570 14.79 -30.82 -37.46
C THR A 570 13.52 -30.24 -36.80
N GLY A 571 13.33 -28.95 -36.51
CA GLY A 571 13.58 -27.73 -37.27
C GLY A 571 12.23 -27.16 -37.78
N GLY A 572 11.81 -25.98 -37.31
CA GLY A 572 10.89 -25.09 -38.05
C GLY A 572 9.63 -24.57 -37.33
N GLY A 573 9.74 -23.38 -36.74
CA GLY A 573 9.03 -22.14 -37.15
C GLY A 573 7.50 -21.99 -36.96
N GLY A 574 7.10 -20.86 -36.38
CA GLY A 574 5.78 -20.25 -36.61
C GLY A 574 5.27 -19.34 -35.50
N GLY A 575 5.89 -18.17 -35.32
CA GLY A 575 5.37 -17.09 -34.48
C GLY A 575 4.66 -16.00 -35.29
N THR A 576 3.76 -15.32 -34.57
CA THR A 576 3.17 -13.98 -34.77
C THR A 576 2.11 -13.77 -35.85
N GLY A 577 0.87 -13.52 -35.39
CA GLY A 577 -0.16 -12.81 -36.13
C GLY A 577 0.03 -11.30 -35.97
N GLY A 578 0.03 -10.58 -37.09
CA GLY A 578 0.09 -9.13 -37.15
C GLY A 578 -1.31 -8.52 -37.24
N GLY A 579 -1.56 -7.52 -36.39
CA GLY A 579 -2.58 -6.49 -36.59
C GLY A 579 -1.94 -5.26 -37.25
N GLY A 580 -2.62 -4.69 -38.24
CA GLY A 580 -2.10 -3.65 -39.11
C GLY A 580 -2.39 -2.22 -38.65
N GLY A 581 -1.61 -1.30 -39.21
CA GLY A 581 -1.85 0.14 -39.24
C GLY A 581 -1.08 0.73 -40.42
N THR A 582 -1.78 1.35 -41.36
CA THR A 582 -1.34 1.72 -42.71
C THR A 582 -1.00 3.20 -42.85
N GLY A 583 0.01 3.50 -43.66
CA GLY A 583 0.19 4.76 -44.41
C GLY A 583 1.53 5.43 -44.12
N GLY A 584 2.45 5.71 -45.05
CA GLY A 584 2.45 5.62 -46.51
C GLY A 584 3.25 6.80 -47.07
N GLY A 585 4.43 6.54 -47.65
CA GLY A 585 5.20 7.59 -48.35
C GLY A 585 6.64 7.22 -48.67
N GLY A 586 6.85 6.33 -49.64
CA GLY A 586 8.18 6.08 -50.20
C GLY A 586 8.67 7.26 -51.05
N GLY A 587 9.86 7.75 -50.73
CA GLY A 587 10.66 8.62 -51.58
C GLY A 587 12.07 8.06 -51.72
N THR A 588 12.35 7.39 -52.83
CA THR A 588 13.69 6.91 -53.19
C THR A 588 14.58 8.07 -53.66
N GLY A 589 15.76 8.20 -53.07
CA GLY A 589 16.99 8.59 -53.77
C GLY A 589 17.11 10.03 -54.27
N GLY A 590 17.75 10.87 -53.46
CA GLY A 590 18.40 12.10 -53.89
C GLY A 590 18.89 12.83 -52.64
N GLY A 591 20.18 13.19 -52.58
CA GLY A 591 20.76 14.00 -51.50
C GLY A 591 20.14 15.40 -51.45
N GLY A 592 18.93 15.46 -50.92
CA GLY A 592 18.20 16.67 -50.61
C GLY A 592 18.53 17.05 -49.18
N GLN A 593 19.17 18.19 -49.01
CA GLN A 593 19.40 18.82 -47.71
C GLN A 593 18.08 18.87 -46.93
N LEU A 594 18.06 18.30 -45.72
CA LEU A 594 16.92 18.39 -44.79
C LEU A 594 16.44 19.85 -44.69
N VAL A 595 15.12 20.06 -44.70
CA VAL A 595 14.48 21.36 -44.48
C VAL A 595 13.89 21.44 -43.07
N ALA A 596 13.55 22.66 -42.63
CA ALA A 596 12.95 22.88 -41.31
C ALA A 596 11.68 22.02 -41.14
N GLY A 597 11.62 21.26 -40.04
CA GLY A 597 10.53 20.34 -39.73
C GLY A 597 10.71 18.91 -40.26
N ASP A 598 11.82 18.59 -40.95
CA ASP A 598 12.12 17.22 -41.42
C ASP A 598 12.55 16.27 -40.29
N LEU A 599 12.94 16.78 -39.11
CA LEU A 599 13.10 15.99 -37.89
C LEU A 599 11.73 15.64 -37.29
N TYR A 600 10.92 14.88 -38.03
CA TYR A 600 9.56 14.47 -37.66
C TYR A 600 9.47 13.68 -36.34
N PHE A 601 10.62 13.28 -35.77
CA PHE A 601 10.71 12.58 -34.50
C PHE A 601 10.73 13.52 -33.27
N GLY A 602 10.86 14.84 -33.45
CA GLY A 602 10.87 15.79 -32.32
C GLY A 602 9.61 15.72 -31.46
N ASN A 603 8.45 15.45 -32.07
CA ASN A 603 7.19 15.27 -31.34
C ASN A 603 7.16 13.95 -30.55
N MET A 604 7.80 12.89 -31.06
CA MET A 604 7.92 11.60 -30.35
C MET A 604 8.86 11.73 -29.15
N PHE A 605 9.98 12.44 -29.32
CA PHE A 605 10.86 12.75 -28.20
C PHE A 605 10.16 13.61 -27.13
N ASN A 606 9.39 14.62 -27.56
CA ASN A 606 8.60 15.43 -26.62
C ASN A 606 7.54 14.59 -25.90
N ASP A 607 6.84 13.65 -26.58
CA ASP A 607 5.89 12.73 -25.90
C ASP A 607 6.61 11.83 -24.90
N ALA A 608 7.74 11.24 -25.29
CA ALA A 608 8.58 10.43 -24.39
C ALA A 608 9.05 11.25 -23.17
N THR A 609 9.41 12.52 -23.36
CA THR A 609 9.88 13.36 -22.26
C THR A 609 8.73 13.82 -21.37
N ARG A 610 7.53 14.06 -21.92
CA ARG A 610 6.29 14.33 -21.16
C ARG A 610 5.90 13.20 -20.23
N ILE A 611 6.03 11.97 -20.72
CA ILE A 611 5.80 10.74 -19.95
C ILE A 611 6.79 10.61 -18.76
N LEU A 612 7.96 11.24 -18.82
CA LEU A 612 8.99 11.12 -17.77
C LEU A 612 8.79 12.06 -16.57
N GLU A 613 7.87 13.03 -16.64
CA GLU A 613 7.60 13.90 -15.48
C GLU A 613 6.93 13.08 -14.37
N GLY A 614 7.53 13.06 -13.19
CA GLY A 614 7.08 12.18 -12.10
C GLY A 614 7.53 10.71 -12.24
N GLY A 615 7.95 10.25 -13.43
CA GLY A 615 8.62 8.96 -13.64
C GLY A 615 7.87 7.99 -14.58
N LEU A 616 8.54 6.88 -14.92
CA LEU A 616 7.92 5.79 -15.67
C LEU A 616 7.17 4.85 -14.73
N TRP A 617 6.01 4.35 -15.15
CA TRP A 617 5.26 3.35 -14.40
C TRP A 617 4.90 2.15 -15.27
N HIS A 618 4.69 1.02 -14.60
CA HIS A 618 4.27 -0.23 -15.22
C HIS A 618 3.44 -1.08 -14.24
N ASN A 619 2.37 -1.65 -14.77
CA ASN A 619 1.52 -2.63 -14.14
C ASN A 619 1.66 -3.98 -14.84
N ASN A 620 1.81 -5.03 -14.04
CA ASN A 620 1.94 -6.40 -14.54
C ASN A 620 0.68 -6.90 -15.28
N ILE A 621 -0.46 -6.24 -15.07
CA ILE A 621 -1.74 -6.54 -15.72
C ILE A 621 -2.13 -5.34 -16.60
N PRO A 622 -2.56 -5.58 -17.86
CA PRO A 622 -3.05 -4.49 -18.70
C PRO A 622 -4.26 -3.81 -18.08
N VAL A 623 -4.25 -2.48 -18.05
CA VAL A 623 -5.35 -1.69 -17.49
C VAL A 623 -6.33 -1.31 -18.59
N GLY A 624 -7.39 -2.09 -18.72
CA GLY A 624 -8.41 -1.85 -19.75
C GLY A 624 -7.80 -1.78 -21.15
N ASN A 625 -7.98 -0.65 -21.82
CA ASN A 625 -7.41 -0.36 -23.15
C ASN A 625 -6.10 0.45 -23.11
N GLN A 626 -5.58 0.78 -21.93
CA GLN A 626 -4.35 1.57 -21.75
C GLN A 626 -3.06 0.75 -21.85
N GLY A 627 -3.17 -0.59 -21.84
CA GLY A 627 -2.00 -1.46 -21.80
C GLY A 627 -1.37 -1.51 -20.40
N HIS A 628 -0.08 -1.82 -20.34
CA HIS A 628 0.61 -2.11 -19.08
C HIS A 628 1.16 -0.88 -18.36
N GLY A 629 1.38 0.24 -19.03
CA GLY A 629 2.11 1.35 -18.44
C GLY A 629 2.58 2.33 -19.50
N THR A 630 3.28 3.36 -19.05
CA THR A 630 3.86 4.36 -19.95
C THR A 630 5.24 3.96 -20.47
N ASP A 631 5.91 3.01 -19.82
CA ASP A 631 7.22 2.48 -20.21
C ASP A 631 7.25 1.96 -21.67
N GLY A 632 6.21 1.22 -22.08
CA GLY A 632 6.10 0.70 -23.44
C GLY A 632 5.97 1.80 -24.50
N ARG A 633 5.22 2.87 -24.20
CA ARG A 633 5.09 4.05 -25.07
C ARG A 633 6.41 4.80 -25.17
N TYR A 634 7.01 5.08 -24.02
CA TYR A 634 8.31 5.73 -23.91
C TYR A 634 9.39 5.02 -24.75
N VAL A 635 9.50 3.69 -24.62
CA VAL A 635 10.45 2.88 -25.39
C VAL A 635 10.13 2.92 -26.89
N ALA A 636 8.85 2.87 -27.27
CA ALA A 636 8.44 2.92 -28.67
C ALA A 636 8.82 4.27 -29.32
N ASP A 637 8.58 5.37 -28.63
CA ASP A 637 8.88 6.71 -29.10
C ASP A 637 10.38 6.93 -29.28
N LEU A 638 11.19 6.61 -28.25
CA LEU A 638 12.64 6.74 -28.37
C LEU A 638 13.25 5.79 -29.41
N THR A 639 12.70 4.58 -29.58
CA THR A 639 13.13 3.66 -30.64
C THR A 639 12.85 4.24 -32.03
N ALA A 640 11.72 4.91 -32.21
CA ALA A 640 11.38 5.57 -33.47
C ALA A 640 12.32 6.76 -33.76
N VAL A 641 12.61 7.59 -32.74
CA VAL A 641 13.62 8.67 -32.84
C VAL A 641 14.99 8.10 -33.23
N GLN A 642 15.44 7.04 -32.55
CA GLN A 642 16.72 6.39 -32.82
C GLN A 642 16.79 5.84 -34.26
N THR A 643 15.72 5.18 -34.70
CA THR A 643 15.62 4.59 -36.04
C THR A 643 15.67 5.68 -37.11
N GLY A 644 14.93 6.76 -36.90
CA GLY A 644 14.89 7.93 -37.77
C GLY A 644 16.25 8.58 -37.96
N LEU A 645 16.88 9.01 -36.85
CA LEU A 645 18.19 9.64 -36.87
C LEU A 645 19.28 8.73 -37.48
N THR A 646 19.21 7.42 -37.23
CA THR A 646 20.13 6.45 -37.84
C THR A 646 19.97 6.38 -39.37
N ALA A 647 18.73 6.48 -39.87
CA ALA A 647 18.47 6.51 -41.30
C ALA A 647 19.03 7.77 -41.97
N ASP A 648 18.86 8.94 -41.35
CA ASP A 648 19.38 10.22 -41.84
C ASP A 648 20.92 10.26 -41.84
N VAL A 649 21.55 9.68 -40.79
CA VAL A 649 23.01 9.47 -40.76
C VAL A 649 23.47 8.55 -41.91
N ALA A 650 22.74 7.46 -42.18
CA ALA A 650 23.07 6.54 -43.27
C ALA A 650 22.84 7.15 -44.67
N ALA A 651 21.88 8.07 -44.80
CA ALA A 651 21.62 8.84 -46.01
C ALA A 651 22.69 9.91 -46.28
N GLY A 652 23.48 10.27 -45.25
CA GLY A 652 24.54 11.26 -45.33
C GLY A 652 24.04 12.70 -45.19
N ASP A 653 22.92 12.88 -44.48
CA ASP A 653 22.26 14.18 -44.33
C ASP A 653 22.97 15.12 -43.33
N PHE A 654 23.85 14.56 -42.48
CA PHE A 654 24.67 15.31 -41.54
C PHE A 654 26.17 15.25 -41.89
N ALA A 655 26.88 16.37 -41.66
CA ALA A 655 28.33 16.44 -41.87
C ALA A 655 29.04 17.28 -40.80
N GLY A 656 30.34 17.03 -40.60
CA GLY A 656 31.15 17.81 -39.66
C GLY A 656 30.61 17.75 -38.23
N ALA A 657 30.45 18.93 -37.60
CA ALA A 657 29.97 19.04 -36.23
C ALA A 657 28.55 18.48 -36.03
N GLN A 658 27.66 18.66 -37.01
CA GLN A 658 26.28 18.13 -36.96
C GLN A 658 26.28 16.61 -36.81
N LEU A 659 27.13 15.93 -37.60
CA LEU A 659 27.25 14.48 -37.52
C LEU A 659 27.80 14.04 -36.15
N THR A 660 28.72 14.82 -35.56
CA THR A 660 29.18 14.56 -34.19
C THR A 660 28.05 14.70 -33.18
N HIS A 661 27.29 15.80 -33.24
CA HIS A 661 26.17 16.05 -32.32
C HIS A 661 25.04 15.01 -32.47
N VAL A 662 24.66 14.62 -33.69
CA VAL A 662 23.65 13.56 -33.91
C VAL A 662 24.13 12.20 -33.38
N ASN A 663 25.41 11.88 -33.49
CA ASN A 663 25.95 10.66 -32.89
C ASN A 663 25.96 10.71 -31.35
N THR A 664 26.13 11.89 -30.75
CA THR A 664 25.93 12.10 -29.30
C THR A 664 24.48 11.82 -28.93
N VAL A 665 23.52 12.45 -29.61
CA VAL A 665 22.07 12.22 -29.38
C VAL A 665 21.71 10.73 -29.49
N LEU A 666 22.23 10.01 -30.50
CA LEU A 666 22.00 8.57 -30.65
C LEU A 666 22.58 7.74 -29.48
N ALA A 667 23.72 8.15 -28.92
CA ALA A 667 24.32 7.51 -27.75
C ALA A 667 23.48 7.75 -26.50
N ASP A 668 22.97 8.97 -26.30
CA ASP A 668 22.12 9.32 -25.16
C ASP A 668 20.76 8.60 -25.23
N ILE A 669 20.16 8.49 -26.41
CA ILE A 669 18.94 7.67 -26.60
C ILE A 669 19.22 6.21 -26.23
N THR A 670 20.41 5.68 -26.55
CA THR A 670 20.78 4.31 -26.17
C THR A 670 20.90 4.16 -24.65
N THR A 671 21.49 5.15 -23.97
CA THR A 671 21.53 5.21 -22.51
C THR A 671 20.13 5.27 -21.91
N ALA A 672 19.27 6.12 -22.45
CA ALA A 672 17.90 6.30 -21.98
C ALA A 672 17.06 5.02 -22.11
N LEU A 673 17.15 4.34 -23.26
CA LEU A 673 16.48 3.05 -23.48
C LEU A 673 16.98 1.95 -22.53
N ALA A 674 18.28 1.95 -22.20
CA ALA A 674 18.84 0.98 -21.25
C ALA A 674 18.44 1.25 -19.80
N ALA A 675 18.19 2.51 -19.45
CA ALA A 675 17.79 2.92 -18.10
C ALA A 675 16.29 2.71 -17.83
N ALA A 676 15.43 2.76 -18.86
CA ALA A 676 13.98 2.66 -18.71
C ALA A 676 13.49 1.51 -17.80
N PRO A 677 13.99 0.26 -17.94
CA PRO A 677 13.56 -0.84 -17.06
C PRO A 677 13.93 -0.63 -15.58
N GLY A 678 15.06 0.03 -15.30
CA GLY A 678 15.47 0.34 -13.93
C GLY A 678 14.61 1.46 -13.31
N ALA A 679 14.28 2.47 -14.12
CA ALA A 679 13.47 3.61 -13.67
C ALA A 679 12.04 3.23 -13.29
N VAL A 680 11.41 2.29 -14.03
CA VAL A 680 10.11 1.71 -13.66
C VAL A 680 10.14 1.06 -12.26
N ASN A 681 11.31 0.63 -11.80
CA ASN A 681 11.50 0.02 -10.48
C ASN A 681 12.02 1.04 -9.44
N ASN A 682 11.86 2.34 -9.69
CA ASN A 682 12.35 3.43 -8.83
C ASN A 682 13.88 3.36 -8.55
N ASP A 683 14.68 2.84 -9.49
CA ASP A 683 16.15 2.85 -9.35
C ASP A 683 16.68 4.27 -9.59
N ALA A 684 17.12 4.93 -8.52
CA ALA A 684 17.60 6.31 -8.58
C ALA A 684 18.76 6.53 -9.57
N GLY A 685 19.58 5.50 -9.83
CA GLY A 685 20.65 5.58 -10.82
C GLY A 685 20.12 5.58 -12.26
N ALA A 686 19.12 4.77 -12.54
CA ALA A 686 18.42 4.69 -13.80
C ALA A 686 17.61 5.97 -14.07
N GLU A 687 16.87 6.47 -13.09
CA GLU A 687 16.14 7.74 -13.17
C GLU A 687 17.09 8.92 -13.44
N ALA A 688 18.23 8.97 -12.74
CA ALA A 688 19.26 9.97 -12.99
C ALA A 688 19.88 9.84 -14.40
N ALA A 689 20.03 8.61 -14.92
CA ALA A 689 20.51 8.36 -16.27
C ALA A 689 19.49 8.80 -17.34
N LEU A 690 18.19 8.53 -17.11
CA LEU A 690 17.10 9.03 -17.96
C LEU A 690 17.11 10.55 -18.02
N ARG A 691 17.12 11.21 -16.85
CA ARG A 691 17.22 12.66 -16.71
C ARG A 691 18.42 13.20 -17.49
N THR A 692 19.60 12.67 -17.21
CA THR A 692 20.85 13.15 -17.82
C THR A 692 20.82 13.01 -19.33
N ALA A 693 20.36 11.87 -19.85
CA ALA A 693 20.28 11.63 -21.29
C ALA A 693 19.31 12.60 -21.97
N HIS A 694 18.11 12.82 -21.42
CA HIS A 694 17.14 13.76 -22.00
C HIS A 694 17.67 15.20 -22.00
N LEU A 695 18.27 15.65 -20.89
CA LEU A 695 18.86 16.98 -20.81
C LEU A 695 20.05 17.15 -21.77
N ASP A 696 20.90 16.13 -21.95
CA ASP A 696 22.04 16.21 -22.89
C ASP A 696 21.57 16.25 -24.35
N ILE A 697 20.51 15.50 -24.69
CA ILE A 697 19.87 15.56 -26.01
C ILE A 697 19.35 16.96 -26.31
N ILE A 698 18.57 17.54 -25.39
CA ILE A 698 17.99 18.89 -25.54
C ILE A 698 19.12 19.91 -25.69
N ASN A 699 20.10 19.90 -24.77
CA ASN A 699 21.24 20.81 -24.81
C ASN A 699 22.06 20.68 -26.10
N THR A 700 22.25 19.46 -26.61
CA THR A 700 23.00 19.21 -27.85
C THR A 700 22.27 19.80 -29.06
N ILE A 701 20.95 19.66 -29.14
CA ILE A 701 20.14 20.21 -30.23
C ILE A 701 20.08 21.74 -30.14
N GLU A 702 19.79 22.30 -28.97
CA GLU A 702 19.66 23.75 -28.78
C GLU A 702 20.94 24.53 -29.10
N ASN A 703 22.10 23.93 -28.85
CA ASN A 703 23.40 24.56 -29.09
C ASN A 703 23.98 24.29 -30.50
N ASP A 704 23.29 23.54 -31.35
CA ASP A 704 23.59 23.40 -32.78
C ASP A 704 22.57 24.20 -33.62
N PRO A 705 22.96 25.36 -34.18
CA PRO A 705 22.02 26.22 -34.92
C PRO A 705 21.36 25.55 -36.13
N VAL A 706 21.95 24.48 -36.68
CA VAL A 706 21.36 23.76 -37.80
C VAL A 706 20.40 22.70 -37.30
N LEU A 707 20.76 21.92 -36.28
CA LEU A 707 19.84 20.94 -35.70
C LEU A 707 18.62 21.62 -35.06
N GLN A 708 18.82 22.74 -34.36
CA GLN A 708 17.74 23.57 -33.84
C GLN A 708 16.81 24.07 -34.98
N ALA A 709 17.38 24.52 -36.11
CA ALA A 709 16.57 24.96 -37.24
C ALA A 709 15.80 23.82 -37.92
N LEU A 710 16.35 22.60 -37.90
CA LEU A 710 15.69 21.39 -38.42
C LEU A 710 14.60 20.88 -37.48
N SER A 711 14.74 21.11 -36.17
CA SER A 711 13.78 20.64 -35.16
C SER A 711 12.55 21.53 -35.05
N ILE A 712 12.59 22.78 -35.49
CA ILE A 712 11.43 23.68 -35.48
C ILE A 712 10.48 23.38 -36.64
N LYS A 713 9.23 23.01 -36.34
CA LYS A 713 8.15 22.78 -37.31
C LYS A 713 6.95 23.66 -36.98
N ASP A 714 6.45 24.41 -37.96
CA ASP A 714 5.29 25.32 -37.81
C ASP A 714 5.40 26.31 -36.64
N GLY A 715 6.65 26.66 -36.25
CA GLY A 715 6.93 27.53 -35.11
C GLY A 715 7.04 26.80 -33.75
N ASN A 716 6.80 25.49 -33.72
CA ASN A 716 6.96 24.65 -32.53
C ASN A 716 8.37 24.01 -32.52
N PRO A 717 9.20 24.25 -31.48
CA PRO A 717 10.51 23.61 -31.36
C PRO A 717 10.40 22.12 -31.03
N GLY A 718 10.96 21.25 -31.87
CA GLY A 718 11.17 19.83 -31.58
C GLY A 718 12.39 19.64 -30.69
N PHE A 719 12.33 18.70 -29.74
CA PHE A 719 13.35 18.48 -28.71
C PHE A 719 13.51 19.66 -27.74
N ASN A 720 12.39 20.11 -27.16
CA ASN A 720 12.37 21.31 -26.32
C ASN A 720 11.56 21.10 -25.03
N PHE A 721 11.47 19.85 -24.56
CA PHE A 721 10.73 19.54 -23.36
C PHE A 721 11.62 19.23 -22.18
N ALA A 722 11.92 20.26 -21.41
CA ALA A 722 12.27 20.16 -20.00
C ALA A 722 12.03 21.55 -19.41
N PRO A 723 11.20 21.69 -18.38
CA PRO A 723 11.11 22.94 -17.63
C PRO A 723 12.51 23.36 -17.16
N ALA A 724 12.78 24.67 -17.25
CA ALA A 724 14.10 25.19 -16.93
C ALA A 724 14.36 25.11 -15.42
N GLU A 725 15.54 24.60 -15.03
CA GLU A 725 15.97 24.71 -13.63
C GLU A 725 16.13 26.18 -13.23
N LEU A 726 15.87 26.47 -11.96
CA LEU A 726 15.82 27.84 -11.43
C LEU A 726 17.18 28.56 -11.58
N ALA A 727 17.18 29.70 -12.27
CA ALA A 727 18.37 30.52 -12.40
C ALA A 727 18.72 31.24 -11.07
N THR A 728 19.95 31.05 -10.57
CA THR A 728 20.44 31.83 -9.43
C THR A 728 20.36 33.35 -9.70
N PRO A 729 19.90 34.21 -8.78
CA PRO A 729 19.74 33.98 -7.34
C PRO A 729 18.29 33.73 -6.84
N LEU A 730 17.33 33.41 -7.71
CA LEU A 730 16.03 32.94 -7.24
C LEU A 730 16.29 31.68 -6.40
N ASN A 731 15.79 31.67 -5.17
CA ASN A 731 15.84 30.51 -4.29
C ASN A 731 14.54 30.49 -3.47
N ALA A 732 14.08 29.28 -3.15
CA ALA A 732 12.87 29.00 -2.39
C ALA A 732 12.76 29.77 -1.05
N ASN A 733 13.86 30.32 -0.53
CA ASN A 733 13.92 30.99 0.78
C ASN A 733 13.76 32.53 0.70
N THR A 734 13.26 33.07 -0.41
CA THR A 734 13.06 34.53 -0.57
C THR A 734 11.59 34.86 -0.83
N PRO A 735 11.08 36.04 -0.40
CA PRO A 735 9.72 36.43 -0.73
C PRO A 735 9.56 36.60 -2.25
N HIS A 736 8.59 35.91 -2.83
CA HIS A 736 8.24 35.99 -4.25
C HIS A 736 7.02 36.91 -4.40
N ALA A 737 7.12 37.91 -5.29
CA ALA A 737 6.16 39.00 -5.37
C ALA A 737 5.15 38.82 -6.52
N THR A 738 5.35 37.83 -7.39
CA THR A 738 4.55 37.65 -8.61
C THR A 738 4.25 36.19 -8.90
N PHE A 739 3.14 35.95 -9.62
CA PHE A 739 2.74 34.62 -10.09
C PHE A 739 3.79 33.99 -11.02
N ALA A 740 4.47 34.79 -11.86
CA ALA A 740 5.55 34.32 -12.72
C ALA A 740 6.78 33.82 -11.95
N GLU A 741 7.14 34.46 -10.83
CA GLU A 741 8.26 34.00 -9.98
C GLU A 741 7.93 32.68 -9.28
N LEU A 742 6.68 32.49 -8.83
CA LEU A 742 6.22 31.21 -8.29
C LEU A 742 6.22 30.14 -9.37
N GLY A 743 5.78 30.47 -10.58
CA GLY A 743 5.83 29.56 -11.72
C GLY A 743 7.23 29.10 -12.08
N ALA A 744 8.25 29.97 -11.96
CA ALA A 744 9.63 29.57 -12.23
C ALA A 744 10.16 28.56 -11.19
N ILE A 745 9.60 28.56 -9.98
CA ILE A 745 9.94 27.58 -8.92
C ILE A 745 9.16 26.27 -9.16
N PHE A 746 7.92 26.35 -9.63
CA PHE A 746 7.18 25.18 -10.09
C PHE A 746 7.88 24.48 -11.26
N ASP A 747 8.37 25.24 -12.24
CA ASP A 747 9.17 24.73 -13.35
C ASP A 747 10.45 24.02 -12.85
N ASP A 748 11.08 24.53 -11.78
CA ASP A 748 12.23 23.88 -11.16
C ASP A 748 11.85 22.53 -10.52
N ALA A 749 10.68 22.45 -9.88
CA ALA A 749 10.14 21.22 -9.32
C ALA A 749 9.84 20.17 -10.42
N GLN A 750 9.17 20.57 -11.50
CA GLN A 750 8.92 19.71 -12.67
C GLN A 750 10.23 19.28 -13.32
N SER A 751 11.19 20.20 -13.45
CA SER A 751 12.51 19.85 -13.95
C SER A 751 13.11 18.76 -13.07
N LYS A 752 13.18 18.95 -11.76
CA LYS A 752 13.76 17.96 -10.83
C LYS A 752 13.03 16.61 -10.81
N SER A 753 11.74 16.56 -11.14
CA SER A 753 10.96 15.31 -11.25
C SER A 753 11.17 14.57 -12.57
N LEU A 754 11.81 15.20 -13.57
CA LEU A 754 12.08 14.56 -14.86
C LEU A 754 13.00 13.34 -14.67
N GLY A 755 12.50 12.19 -15.12
CA GLY A 755 13.17 10.89 -15.01
C GLY A 755 12.72 10.07 -13.82
N GLY A 756 11.94 10.63 -12.89
CA GLY A 756 11.42 9.98 -11.68
C GLY A 756 11.68 10.77 -10.40
N ILE A 757 10.94 10.45 -9.35
CA ILE A 757 11.11 11.00 -8.01
C ILE A 757 11.64 9.90 -7.08
N ASN A 758 12.74 10.19 -6.40
CA ASN A 758 13.39 9.30 -5.46
C ASN A 758 13.91 10.08 -4.23
N ALA A 759 14.45 9.36 -3.26
CA ALA A 759 14.93 9.93 -2.01
C ALA A 759 15.99 11.05 -2.19
N ASN A 760 16.70 11.11 -3.32
CA ASN A 760 17.73 12.14 -3.55
C ASN A 760 17.16 13.48 -4.03
N ASN A 761 16.11 13.49 -4.86
CA ASN A 761 15.53 14.71 -5.43
C ASN A 761 14.23 15.15 -4.74
N LEU A 762 13.49 14.23 -4.10
CA LEU A 762 12.22 14.51 -3.43
C LEU A 762 12.29 15.69 -2.43
N PRO A 763 13.30 15.81 -1.54
CA PRO A 763 13.34 16.94 -0.61
C PRO A 763 13.45 18.30 -1.30
N ALA A 764 14.08 18.37 -2.47
CA ALA A 764 14.20 19.61 -3.23
C ALA A 764 12.88 19.95 -3.93
N ILE A 765 12.21 18.95 -4.51
CA ILE A 765 10.89 19.08 -5.15
C ILE A 765 9.86 19.57 -4.12
N GLN A 766 9.81 18.94 -2.94
CA GLN A 766 8.92 19.34 -1.85
C GLN A 766 9.17 20.77 -1.39
N ALA A 767 10.44 21.19 -1.28
CA ALA A 767 10.76 22.56 -0.88
C ALA A 767 10.29 23.60 -1.91
N ASP A 768 10.42 23.28 -3.20
CA ASP A 768 9.95 24.14 -4.28
C ASP A 768 8.41 24.21 -4.28
N LEU A 769 7.74 23.06 -4.25
CA LEU A 769 6.27 22.98 -4.22
C LEU A 769 5.67 23.65 -2.98
N GLN A 770 6.26 23.47 -1.79
CA GLN A 770 5.83 24.18 -0.58
C GLN A 770 5.95 25.70 -0.73
N THR A 771 7.01 26.16 -1.39
CA THR A 771 7.21 27.59 -1.65
C THR A 771 6.15 28.13 -2.60
N VAL A 772 5.82 27.38 -3.65
CA VAL A 772 4.75 27.73 -4.60
C VAL A 772 3.40 27.78 -3.89
N HIS A 773 3.07 26.77 -3.08
CA HIS A 773 1.85 26.69 -2.29
C HIS A 773 1.66 27.91 -1.37
N ASP A 774 2.62 28.17 -0.48
CA ASP A 774 2.53 29.26 0.49
C ASP A 774 2.58 30.63 -0.16
N GLY A 775 3.39 30.76 -1.22
CA GLY A 775 3.51 31.97 -2.02
C GLY A 775 2.22 32.31 -2.76
N LEU A 776 1.55 31.32 -3.36
CA LEU A 776 0.31 31.53 -4.10
C LEU A 776 -0.84 31.90 -3.16
N LEU A 777 -0.97 31.23 -2.01
CA LEU A 777 -1.93 31.62 -0.97
C LEU A 777 -1.73 33.07 -0.52
N THR A 778 -0.48 33.47 -0.27
CA THR A 778 -0.13 34.85 0.10
C THR A 778 -0.51 35.83 -1.02
N LEU A 779 -0.18 35.50 -2.27
CA LEU A 779 -0.46 36.35 -3.43
C LEU A 779 -1.96 36.55 -3.64
N MET A 780 -2.76 35.47 -3.49
CA MET A 780 -4.22 35.53 -3.57
C MET A 780 -4.82 36.40 -2.46
N GLN A 781 -4.28 36.31 -1.25
CA GLN A 781 -4.72 37.11 -0.11
C GLN A 781 -4.38 38.60 -0.25
N ASP A 782 -3.16 38.91 -0.71
CA ASP A 782 -2.67 40.29 -0.83
C ASP A 782 -3.23 41.00 -2.07
N HIS A 783 -3.59 40.25 -3.11
CA HIS A 783 -4.07 40.77 -4.39
C HIS A 783 -5.37 40.11 -4.87
N PRO A 784 -6.45 40.12 -4.08
CA PRO A 784 -7.69 39.43 -4.41
C PRO A 784 -8.35 39.94 -5.71
N GLN A 785 -8.05 41.17 -6.14
CA GLN A 785 -8.52 41.72 -7.41
C GLN A 785 -7.94 41.01 -8.66
N MET A 786 -6.82 40.30 -8.53
CA MET A 786 -6.21 39.52 -9.61
C MET A 786 -6.86 38.14 -9.77
N PHE A 787 -7.55 37.66 -8.73
CA PHE A 787 -8.08 36.30 -8.60
C PHE A 787 -9.61 36.31 -8.44
N GLY A 788 -10.31 37.11 -9.24
CA GLY A 788 -11.77 37.19 -9.22
C GLY A 788 -12.43 36.15 -10.13
N GLY A 789 -13.59 35.61 -9.71
CA GLY A 789 -14.36 34.66 -10.53
C GLY A 789 -13.65 33.31 -10.69
N ALA A 790 -13.74 32.71 -11.87
CA ALA A 790 -13.12 31.41 -12.19
C ALA A 790 -11.60 31.40 -11.95
N THR A 791 -10.90 32.50 -12.26
CA THR A 791 -9.45 32.63 -12.00
C THR A 791 -9.08 32.45 -10.53
N GLY A 792 -9.97 32.85 -9.60
CA GLY A 792 -9.76 32.61 -8.17
C GLY A 792 -9.94 31.16 -7.78
N ILE A 793 -10.92 30.47 -8.38
CA ILE A 793 -11.16 29.04 -8.18
C ILE A 793 -9.96 28.26 -8.72
N HIS A 794 -9.53 28.53 -9.96
CA HIS A 794 -8.37 27.91 -10.58
C HIS A 794 -7.08 28.09 -9.77
N ALA A 795 -6.83 29.28 -9.23
CA ALA A 795 -5.67 29.51 -8.38
C ALA A 795 -5.76 28.74 -7.05
N SER A 796 -6.96 28.60 -6.47
CA SER A 796 -7.19 27.72 -5.32
C SER A 796 -6.97 26.26 -5.68
N THR A 797 -7.47 25.80 -6.83
CA THR A 797 -7.25 24.43 -7.31
C THR A 797 -5.76 24.12 -7.46
N ILE A 798 -4.94 25.06 -7.97
CA ILE A 798 -3.48 24.87 -8.03
C ILE A 798 -2.88 24.68 -6.62
N VAL A 799 -3.31 25.48 -5.63
CA VAL A 799 -2.87 25.32 -4.23
C VAL A 799 -3.26 23.93 -3.71
N ASP A 800 -4.48 23.51 -3.95
CA ASP A 800 -5.04 22.25 -3.48
C ASP A 800 -4.33 21.04 -4.13
N GLN A 801 -4.06 21.09 -5.45
CA GLN A 801 -3.28 20.10 -6.19
C GLN A 801 -1.83 20.00 -5.72
N ILE A 802 -1.19 21.13 -5.40
CA ILE A 802 0.15 21.12 -4.80
C ILE A 802 0.09 20.50 -3.39
N ASN A 803 -0.95 20.80 -2.61
CA ASN A 803 -1.13 20.17 -1.30
C ASN A 803 -1.34 18.65 -1.45
N LEU A 804 -2.07 18.21 -2.48
CA LEU A 804 -2.25 16.80 -2.80
C LEU A 804 -0.92 16.12 -3.18
N GLN A 805 -0.07 16.78 -3.97
CA GLN A 805 1.29 16.30 -4.27
C GLN A 805 2.09 16.10 -2.98
N LEU A 806 2.13 17.14 -2.14
CA LEU A 806 2.95 17.17 -0.93
C LEU A 806 2.47 16.19 0.15
N THR A 807 1.17 15.97 0.27
CA THR A 807 0.58 15.21 1.38
C THR A 807 0.20 13.78 1.01
N ASN A 808 -0.08 13.51 -0.27
CA ASN A 808 -0.43 12.20 -0.77
C ASN A 808 0.66 11.64 -1.71
N PHE A 809 0.81 12.19 -2.91
CA PHE A 809 1.56 11.53 -3.99
C PHE A 809 3.06 11.39 -3.71
N ASP A 810 3.70 12.42 -3.15
CA ASP A 810 5.12 12.38 -2.79
C ASP A 810 5.45 11.27 -1.79
N HIS A 811 4.49 10.89 -0.96
CA HIS A 811 4.65 9.82 0.04
C HIS A 811 4.47 8.41 -0.55
N GLN A 812 4.02 8.29 -1.81
CA GLN A 812 3.79 7.01 -2.48
C GLN A 812 5.03 6.48 -3.22
N TYR A 813 6.02 7.34 -3.49
CA TYR A 813 7.24 6.97 -4.22
C TYR A 813 8.08 5.90 -3.50
N GLY A 814 8.37 4.82 -4.23
CA GLY A 814 9.06 3.63 -3.71
C GLY A 814 8.14 2.55 -3.16
N PHE A 815 6.82 2.80 -3.04
CA PHE A 815 5.84 1.86 -2.43
C PHE A 815 4.69 1.55 -3.39
N ASN A 816 4.14 2.57 -4.03
CA ASN A 816 3.06 2.42 -5.00
C ASN A 816 3.63 2.38 -6.42
N PRO A 817 3.43 1.30 -7.20
CA PRO A 817 3.86 1.25 -8.61
C PRO A 817 3.14 2.28 -9.49
N ASP A 818 2.04 2.86 -9.03
CA ASP A 818 1.24 3.84 -9.77
C ASP A 818 1.56 5.30 -9.38
N ALA A 819 2.44 5.56 -8.39
CA ALA A 819 2.75 6.91 -7.89
C ALA A 819 3.21 7.89 -8.97
N ALA A 820 4.00 7.38 -9.92
CA ALA A 820 4.49 8.19 -11.04
C ALA A 820 3.36 8.61 -11.99
N LYS A 821 2.27 7.84 -12.12
CA LYS A 821 1.08 8.26 -12.89
C LYS A 821 0.38 9.43 -12.20
N ALA A 822 0.07 9.29 -10.90
CA ALA A 822 -0.62 10.33 -10.14
C ALA A 822 0.14 11.67 -10.15
N THR A 823 1.46 11.61 -9.99
CA THR A 823 2.29 12.83 -10.03
C THR A 823 2.38 13.42 -11.44
N ASN A 824 2.50 12.60 -12.49
CA ASN A 824 2.50 13.08 -13.87
C ASN A 824 1.22 13.87 -14.16
N ASP A 825 0.07 13.30 -13.82
CA ASP A 825 -1.24 13.91 -14.06
C ASP A 825 -1.37 15.21 -13.28
N ASN A 826 -1.07 15.18 -12.00
CA ASN A 826 -1.18 16.34 -11.13
C ASN A 826 -0.31 17.53 -11.61
N LEU A 827 0.94 17.28 -12.00
CA LEU A 827 1.83 18.34 -12.49
C LEU A 827 1.40 18.88 -13.86
N LEU A 828 0.87 18.01 -14.74
CA LEU A 828 0.34 18.42 -16.04
C LEU A 828 -0.96 19.23 -15.86
N ASP A 829 -1.84 18.83 -14.96
CA ASP A 829 -3.08 19.53 -14.65
C ASP A 829 -2.84 20.94 -14.14
N ILE A 830 -1.90 21.12 -13.22
CA ILE A 830 -1.51 22.45 -12.73
C ILE A 830 -1.10 23.34 -13.91
N THR A 831 -0.35 22.79 -14.86
CA THR A 831 0.12 23.49 -16.05
C THR A 831 -1.03 23.81 -17.02
N ASP A 832 -1.99 22.90 -17.16
CA ASP A 832 -3.17 23.05 -18.01
C ASP A 832 -4.17 24.05 -17.43
N ILE A 833 -4.33 24.10 -16.10
CA ILE A 833 -5.12 25.13 -15.41
C ILE A 833 -4.55 26.52 -15.71
N VAL A 834 -3.23 26.70 -15.61
CA VAL A 834 -2.58 27.98 -15.90
C VAL A 834 -2.72 28.37 -17.36
N THR A 835 -2.55 27.41 -18.27
CA THR A 835 -2.61 27.65 -19.72
C THR A 835 -4.04 27.90 -20.21
N GLY A 836 -5.04 27.23 -19.61
CA GLY A 836 -6.45 27.38 -19.91
C GLY A 836 -7.08 28.67 -19.37
N ASP A 837 -6.59 29.18 -18.23
CA ASP A 837 -7.05 30.46 -17.69
C ASP A 837 -6.27 31.64 -18.30
N ALA A 838 -6.94 32.43 -19.13
CA ALA A 838 -6.33 33.58 -19.80
C ALA A 838 -5.71 34.61 -18.83
N ASN A 839 -6.23 34.77 -17.61
CA ASN A 839 -5.64 35.67 -16.62
C ASN A 839 -4.39 35.05 -15.99
N LEU A 840 -4.44 33.77 -15.58
CA LEU A 840 -3.27 33.05 -15.05
C LEU A 840 -2.14 33.01 -16.09
N ALA A 841 -2.44 32.63 -17.35
CA ALA A 841 -1.48 32.62 -18.45
C ALA A 841 -0.83 34.00 -18.67
N ASN A 842 -1.61 35.09 -18.57
CA ASN A 842 -1.06 36.44 -18.65
C ASN A 842 -0.15 36.76 -17.44
N MET A 843 -0.51 36.31 -16.24
CA MET A 843 0.28 36.53 -15.02
C MET A 843 1.54 35.66 -14.93
N ALA A 844 1.58 34.54 -15.67
CA ALA A 844 2.72 33.62 -15.75
C ALA A 844 3.94 34.24 -16.44
N SER A 845 3.77 35.40 -17.09
CA SER A 845 4.85 36.21 -17.62
C SER A 845 4.86 37.62 -16.99
N GLY A 846 5.90 37.94 -16.23
CA GLY A 846 5.96 39.18 -15.46
C GLY A 846 7.37 39.57 -15.05
N ASN A 847 7.69 40.86 -15.06
CA ASN A 847 9.01 41.39 -14.65
C ASN A 847 10.24 40.78 -15.37
N GLY A 848 10.05 40.21 -16.56
CA GLY A 848 11.11 39.52 -17.30
C GLY A 848 11.35 38.07 -16.84
N VAL A 849 10.50 37.53 -15.98
CA VAL A 849 10.44 36.11 -15.59
C VAL A 849 9.27 35.45 -16.34
N HIS A 850 9.51 34.22 -16.77
CA HIS A 850 8.52 33.32 -17.34
C HIS A 850 8.53 32.06 -16.48
N GLY A 851 7.36 31.61 -16.04
CA GLY A 851 7.17 30.39 -15.26
C GLY A 851 5.87 29.69 -15.67
N TRP A 852 5.58 28.52 -15.09
CA TRP A 852 4.47 27.66 -15.49
C TRP A 852 4.60 27.21 -16.95
N THR A 853 5.78 26.67 -17.27
CA THR A 853 6.15 26.28 -18.63
C THR A 853 5.18 25.21 -19.15
N PRO A 854 4.43 25.48 -20.25
CA PRO A 854 3.47 24.52 -20.77
C PRO A 854 4.12 23.22 -21.25
N ALA A 855 3.43 22.10 -21.03
CA ALA A 855 3.76 20.86 -21.73
C ALA A 855 3.59 21.04 -23.25
N PRO A 856 4.51 20.54 -24.08
CA PRO A 856 4.46 20.70 -25.52
C PRO A 856 3.38 19.81 -26.08
N PHE A 857 2.76 20.29 -27.16
CA PHE A 857 1.81 19.50 -27.93
C PHE A 857 2.45 18.21 -28.42
N THR A 858 1.77 17.09 -28.16
CA THR A 858 2.12 15.79 -28.72
C THR A 858 1.08 15.42 -29.79
N ASP A 859 1.52 14.77 -30.86
CA ASP A 859 0.62 14.30 -31.93
C ASP A 859 -0.08 12.97 -31.56
N VAL A 860 0.17 12.46 -30.35
CA VAL A 860 -0.37 11.21 -29.84
C VAL A 860 -1.59 11.55 -28.98
N ALA A 861 -2.78 11.32 -29.54
CA ALA A 861 -4.00 11.44 -28.76
C ALA A 861 -3.95 10.45 -27.57
N PRO A 862 -4.25 10.89 -26.34
CA PRO A 862 -4.43 9.99 -25.22
C PRO A 862 -5.43 8.90 -25.57
N THR A 863 -5.17 7.68 -25.13
CA THR A 863 -6.19 6.63 -25.24
C THR A 863 -7.19 6.90 -24.12
N PRO A 864 -8.50 6.99 -24.37
CA PRO A 864 -9.47 7.18 -23.28
C PRO A 864 -9.57 5.90 -22.42
N TYR A 865 -9.78 6.02 -21.12
CA TYR A 865 -9.86 4.91 -20.16
C TYR A 865 -11.10 4.03 -20.37
N GLN A 866 -10.94 2.70 -20.43
CA GLN A 866 -12.07 1.79 -20.56
C GLN A 866 -12.69 1.45 -19.21
N ASP A 867 -13.94 1.87 -19.02
CA ASP A 867 -14.68 1.64 -17.80
C ASP A 867 -15.17 0.19 -17.65
N ASN A 868 -15.23 -0.27 -16.40
CA ASN A 868 -16.04 -1.39 -15.97
C ASN A 868 -17.51 -0.97 -15.71
N ALA A 869 -18.36 -1.92 -15.32
CA ALA A 869 -19.78 -1.65 -15.08
C ALA A 869 -20.04 -0.65 -13.93
N ALA A 870 -19.24 -0.70 -12.86
CA ALA A 870 -19.38 0.20 -11.72
C ALA A 870 -18.93 1.62 -12.09
N GLN A 871 -17.77 1.74 -12.75
CA GLN A 871 -17.21 3.00 -13.25
C GLN A 871 -18.15 3.67 -14.26
N THR A 872 -18.74 2.91 -15.19
CA THR A 872 -19.71 3.45 -16.15
C THR A 872 -20.92 4.07 -15.45
N ASN A 873 -21.46 3.40 -14.42
CA ASN A 873 -22.57 3.92 -13.65
C ASN A 873 -22.17 5.15 -12.82
N PHE A 874 -20.98 5.11 -12.23
CA PHE A 874 -20.42 6.20 -11.45
C PHE A 874 -20.27 7.45 -12.30
N TRP A 875 -19.59 7.37 -13.45
CA TRP A 875 -19.40 8.53 -14.34
C TRP A 875 -20.71 9.08 -14.89
N ALA A 876 -21.67 8.21 -15.22
CA ALA A 876 -22.99 8.65 -15.64
C ALA A 876 -23.74 9.42 -14.53
N ASP A 877 -23.60 8.99 -13.27
CA ASP A 877 -24.17 9.70 -12.12
C ASP A 877 -23.37 10.96 -11.75
N PHE A 878 -22.05 10.93 -11.89
CA PHE A 878 -21.17 12.07 -11.67
C PHE A 878 -21.53 13.23 -12.60
N ILE A 879 -21.65 12.95 -13.91
CA ILE A 879 -22.09 13.91 -14.93
C ILE A 879 -23.48 14.45 -14.59
N ALA A 880 -24.43 13.55 -14.32
CA ALA A 880 -25.82 13.92 -14.03
C ALA A 880 -25.96 14.78 -12.77
N SER A 881 -25.26 14.38 -11.70
CA SER A 881 -25.27 15.03 -10.41
C SER A 881 -24.55 16.38 -10.48
N GLY A 882 -23.35 16.46 -11.06
CA GLY A 882 -22.61 17.72 -11.21
C GLY A 882 -23.41 18.80 -11.93
N ASN A 883 -23.95 18.48 -13.11
CA ASN A 883 -24.78 19.41 -13.88
C ASN A 883 -26.06 19.84 -13.12
N SER A 884 -26.73 18.89 -12.46
CA SER A 884 -27.96 19.16 -11.71
C SER A 884 -27.72 20.01 -10.46
N LEU A 885 -26.63 19.74 -9.74
CA LEU A 885 -26.20 20.49 -8.56
C LEU A 885 -25.82 21.93 -8.94
N GLY A 886 -25.06 22.12 -10.01
CA GLY A 886 -24.70 23.45 -10.52
C GLY A 886 -25.95 24.30 -10.81
N ALA A 887 -26.89 23.77 -11.60
CA ALA A 887 -28.14 24.46 -11.91
C ALA A 887 -29.00 24.78 -10.68
N GLN A 888 -29.02 23.88 -9.69
CA GLN A 888 -29.73 24.10 -8.44
C GLN A 888 -29.08 25.20 -7.58
N ALA A 889 -27.75 25.24 -7.54
CA ALA A 889 -27.00 26.25 -6.81
C ALA A 889 -27.25 27.66 -7.36
N GLU A 890 -27.23 27.82 -8.68
CA GLU A 890 -27.53 29.10 -9.35
C GLU A 890 -28.94 29.61 -9.03
N HIS A 891 -29.92 28.70 -8.93
CA HIS A 891 -31.26 29.06 -8.53
C HIS A 891 -31.33 29.50 -7.05
N LEU A 892 -30.64 28.77 -6.17
CA LEU A 892 -30.64 29.01 -4.73
C LEU A 892 -29.89 30.28 -4.33
N VAL A 893 -28.78 30.63 -4.99
CA VAL A 893 -28.06 31.87 -4.69
C VAL A 893 -28.89 33.11 -5.06
N ALA A 894 -29.73 33.01 -6.09
CA ALA A 894 -30.58 34.10 -6.54
C ALA A 894 -31.84 34.30 -5.68
N THR A 895 -32.45 33.21 -5.21
CA THR A 895 -33.81 33.24 -4.62
C THR A 895 -34.03 32.36 -3.39
N GLY A 896 -33.03 31.60 -2.97
CA GLY A 896 -33.13 30.61 -1.89
C GLY A 896 -33.24 31.22 -0.49
N SER A 897 -33.92 30.51 0.42
CA SER A 897 -33.87 30.83 1.85
C SER A 897 -32.59 30.30 2.49
N ALA A 898 -32.18 30.87 3.61
CA ALA A 898 -31.02 30.38 4.38
C ALA A 898 -31.15 28.90 4.74
N GLN A 899 -32.36 28.41 5.02
CA GLN A 899 -32.63 27.00 5.29
C GLN A 899 -32.45 26.12 4.06
N ALA A 900 -32.93 26.57 2.89
CA ALA A 900 -32.77 25.85 1.64
C ALA A 900 -31.29 25.77 1.22
N ILE A 901 -30.55 26.88 1.37
CA ILE A 901 -29.11 26.94 1.13
C ILE A 901 -28.36 26.00 2.08
N SER A 902 -28.66 26.02 3.39
CA SER A 902 -28.00 25.15 4.36
C SER A 902 -28.25 23.66 4.11
N ALA A 903 -29.47 23.28 3.69
CA ALA A 903 -29.78 21.89 3.32
C ALA A 903 -29.04 21.47 2.04
N PHE A 904 -28.95 22.37 1.06
CA PHE A 904 -28.25 22.11 -0.18
C PHE A 904 -26.73 22.00 0.00
N ILE A 905 -26.13 22.78 0.91
CA ILE A 905 -24.72 22.62 1.30
C ILE A 905 -24.44 21.20 1.82
N GLN A 906 -25.35 20.60 2.59
CA GLN A 906 -25.20 19.21 3.04
C GLN A 906 -25.28 18.22 1.86
N THR A 907 -26.08 18.51 0.84
CA THR A 907 -26.11 17.71 -0.40
C THR A 907 -24.78 17.79 -1.14
N LEU A 908 -24.17 18.98 -1.26
CA LEU A 908 -22.86 19.17 -1.89
C LEU A 908 -21.76 18.39 -1.14
N GLN A 909 -21.72 18.50 0.19
CA GLN A 909 -20.76 17.75 1.03
C GLN A 909 -20.96 16.23 0.94
N GLY A 910 -22.22 15.78 0.80
CA GLY A 910 -22.52 14.37 0.57
C GLY A 910 -22.06 13.88 -0.81
N PHE A 911 -22.23 14.71 -1.85
CA PHE A 911 -21.74 14.41 -3.20
C PHE A 911 -20.22 14.27 -3.22
N GLU A 912 -19.49 15.27 -2.70
CA GLU A 912 -18.03 15.25 -2.55
C GLU A 912 -17.55 13.97 -1.85
N LYS A 913 -18.12 13.67 -0.67
CA LYS A 913 -17.77 12.47 0.09
C LYS A 913 -18.03 11.17 -0.67
N ASN A 914 -19.14 11.07 -1.40
CA ASN A 914 -19.48 9.86 -2.14
C ASN A 914 -18.58 9.66 -3.37
N VAL A 915 -18.14 10.75 -3.99
CA VAL A 915 -17.16 10.75 -5.07
C VAL A 915 -15.82 10.21 -4.55
N SER A 916 -15.28 10.77 -3.46
CA SER A 916 -14.01 10.30 -2.89
C SER A 916 -14.08 8.87 -2.37
N ASN A 917 -15.22 8.47 -1.78
CA ASN A 917 -15.41 7.08 -1.34
C ASN A 917 -15.44 6.09 -2.50
N PHE A 918 -15.98 6.48 -3.66
CA PHE A 918 -15.99 5.61 -4.84
C PHE A 918 -14.59 5.41 -5.37
N ASP A 919 -13.82 6.51 -5.44
CA ASP A 919 -12.44 6.53 -5.90
C ASP A 919 -11.55 5.60 -5.07
N ALA A 920 -11.53 5.80 -3.75
CA ALA A 920 -10.82 4.93 -2.80
C ALA A 920 -11.29 3.46 -2.86
N ALA A 921 -12.56 3.22 -3.18
CA ALA A 921 -13.08 1.86 -3.33
C ALA A 921 -12.69 1.19 -4.65
N GLN A 922 -12.29 1.95 -5.69
CA GLN A 922 -11.73 1.38 -6.91
C GLN A 922 -10.26 1.01 -6.73
N GLY A 923 -9.49 1.87 -6.08
CA GLY A 923 -8.08 1.65 -5.77
C GLY A 923 -7.16 1.57 -7.00
N GLY A 924 -5.86 1.40 -6.73
CA GLY A 924 -4.83 1.16 -7.74
C GLY A 924 -4.79 2.24 -8.82
N ILE A 925 -4.63 1.84 -10.07
CA ILE A 925 -4.53 2.78 -11.20
C ILE A 925 -5.82 3.56 -11.55
N PHE A 926 -6.97 3.25 -10.92
CA PHE A 926 -8.13 4.15 -11.02
C PHE A 926 -7.91 5.33 -10.08
N GLU A 927 -7.61 5.04 -8.81
CA GLU A 927 -7.27 6.03 -7.77
C GLU A 927 -6.08 6.90 -8.21
N ALA A 928 -4.98 6.29 -8.65
CA ALA A 928 -3.80 7.03 -9.11
C ALA A 928 -4.03 7.89 -10.37
N ARG A 929 -5.17 7.75 -11.05
CA ARG A 929 -5.55 8.59 -12.19
C ARG A 929 -6.56 9.67 -11.85
N PHE A 930 -7.32 9.46 -10.78
CA PHE A 930 -8.51 10.25 -10.48
C PHE A 930 -8.46 10.90 -9.10
N ASP A 931 -7.42 10.64 -8.29
CA ASP A 931 -7.22 11.24 -6.99
C ASP A 931 -7.13 12.78 -7.07
N ASN A 932 -6.42 13.30 -8.07
CA ASN A 932 -6.33 14.73 -8.36
C ASN A 932 -7.71 15.36 -8.59
N GLU A 933 -8.68 14.62 -9.11
CA GLU A 933 -10.02 15.13 -9.38
C GLU A 933 -11.08 14.72 -8.36
N LEU A 934 -10.88 13.62 -7.62
CA LEU A 934 -11.90 13.02 -6.76
C LEU A 934 -11.53 12.94 -5.28
N LEU A 935 -10.25 13.00 -4.91
CA LEU A 935 -9.80 12.72 -3.54
C LEU A 935 -10.00 13.91 -2.60
N GLY A 936 -11.17 13.92 -1.97
CA GLY A 936 -11.54 14.83 -0.89
C GLY A 936 -11.52 16.31 -1.31
N LYS A 937 -11.25 17.16 -0.31
CA LYS A 937 -11.31 18.62 -0.44
C LYS A 937 -10.23 19.22 -1.33
N ASP A 938 -9.12 18.51 -1.53
CA ASP A 938 -7.95 19.01 -2.25
C ASP A 938 -7.98 18.64 -3.75
N SER A 939 -9.04 17.96 -4.16
CA SER A 939 -9.29 17.60 -5.55
C SER A 939 -9.91 18.75 -6.36
N THR A 940 -9.89 18.65 -7.70
CA THR A 940 -10.57 19.64 -8.57
C THR A 940 -12.07 19.73 -8.27
N VAL A 941 -12.74 18.61 -8.02
CA VAL A 941 -14.15 18.57 -7.61
C VAL A 941 -14.34 19.16 -6.22
N GLY A 942 -13.43 18.87 -5.29
CA GLY A 942 -13.42 19.45 -3.94
C GLY A 942 -13.32 20.98 -3.96
N ALA A 943 -12.44 21.53 -4.80
CA ALA A 943 -12.28 22.97 -4.99
C ALA A 943 -13.57 23.63 -5.52
N ASP A 944 -14.23 23.02 -6.52
CA ASP A 944 -15.50 23.49 -7.04
C ASP A 944 -16.61 23.42 -5.98
N VAL A 945 -16.68 22.34 -5.19
CA VAL A 945 -17.63 22.20 -4.08
C VAL A 945 -17.39 23.29 -3.03
N ALA A 946 -16.14 23.53 -2.64
CA ALA A 946 -15.78 24.56 -1.67
C ALA A 946 -16.17 25.96 -2.18
N ALA A 947 -15.87 26.26 -3.44
CA ALA A 947 -16.24 27.52 -4.07
C ALA A 947 -17.76 27.70 -4.16
N MET A 948 -18.49 26.64 -4.50
CA MET A 948 -19.94 26.62 -4.54
C MET A 948 -20.54 26.92 -3.16
N ILE A 949 -20.05 26.26 -2.12
CA ILE A 949 -20.48 26.45 -0.73
C ILE A 949 -20.20 27.90 -0.30
N GLN A 950 -19.01 28.42 -0.56
CA GLN A 950 -18.63 29.79 -0.21
C GLN A 950 -19.51 30.82 -0.95
N GLY A 951 -19.76 30.61 -2.24
CA GLY A 951 -20.63 31.46 -3.05
C GLY A 951 -22.05 31.50 -2.51
N LEU A 952 -22.61 30.35 -2.14
CA LEU A 952 -23.94 30.24 -1.53
C LEU A 952 -24.02 30.90 -0.15
N GLN A 953 -23.01 30.71 0.71
CA GLN A 953 -22.97 31.31 2.04
C GLN A 953 -22.85 32.84 2.00
N THR A 954 -22.10 33.36 1.04
CA THR A 954 -21.85 34.80 0.88
C THR A 954 -22.88 35.51 -0.01
N GLY A 955 -23.70 34.75 -0.74
CA GLY A 955 -24.61 35.29 -1.76
C GLY A 955 -23.89 35.77 -3.02
N ASN A 956 -22.67 35.31 -3.27
CA ASN A 956 -21.87 35.67 -4.43
C ASN A 956 -22.26 34.83 -5.66
N ALA A 957 -23.23 35.33 -6.43
CA ALA A 957 -23.74 34.62 -7.61
C ALA A 957 -22.66 34.36 -8.68
N ALA A 958 -21.67 35.24 -8.84
CA ALA A 958 -20.61 35.04 -9.83
C ALA A 958 -19.70 33.86 -9.47
N MET A 959 -19.45 33.65 -8.17
CA MET A 959 -18.68 32.50 -7.68
C MET A 959 -19.46 31.19 -7.83
N VAL A 960 -20.78 31.23 -7.58
CA VAL A 960 -21.67 30.07 -7.80
C VAL A 960 -21.73 29.67 -9.28
N THR A 961 -21.86 30.64 -10.19
CA THR A 961 -21.83 30.35 -11.65
C THR A 961 -20.47 29.80 -12.07
N ALA A 962 -19.37 30.37 -11.58
CA ALA A 962 -18.03 29.85 -11.91
C ALA A 962 -17.82 28.40 -11.41
N ALA A 963 -18.25 28.08 -10.19
CA ALA A 963 -18.19 26.71 -9.67
C ALA A 963 -19.13 25.75 -10.42
N ALA A 964 -20.28 26.24 -10.91
CA ALA A 964 -21.18 25.45 -11.74
C ALA A 964 -20.58 25.14 -13.12
N GLU A 965 -19.86 26.10 -13.70
CA GLU A 965 -19.05 25.91 -14.91
C GLU A 965 -17.93 24.88 -14.67
N GLY A 966 -17.30 24.87 -13.49
CA GLY A 966 -16.32 23.86 -13.07
C GLY A 966 -16.90 22.44 -13.05
N PHE A 967 -18.06 22.22 -12.39
CA PHE A 967 -18.75 20.93 -12.45
C PHE A 967 -19.08 20.47 -13.87
N HIS A 968 -19.47 21.41 -14.73
CA HIS A 968 -19.74 21.08 -16.13
C HIS A 968 -18.47 20.75 -16.92
N ALA A 969 -17.36 21.46 -16.65
CA ALA A 969 -16.06 21.16 -17.24
C ALA A 969 -15.57 19.77 -16.84
N ASN A 970 -15.65 19.42 -15.55
CA ASN A 970 -15.31 18.08 -15.05
C ASN A 970 -16.18 16.99 -15.72
N ALA A 971 -17.47 17.25 -15.93
CA ALA A 971 -18.35 16.33 -16.65
C ALA A 971 -17.97 16.17 -18.13
N ALA A 972 -17.55 17.26 -18.79
CA ALA A 972 -17.07 17.22 -20.18
C ALA A 972 -15.75 16.47 -20.31
N ASP A 973 -14.88 16.59 -19.31
CA ASP A 973 -13.56 15.98 -19.32
C ASP A 973 -13.62 14.46 -19.10
N VAL A 974 -14.33 14.01 -18.07
CA VAL A 974 -14.71 12.60 -17.87
C VAL A 974 -15.31 12.02 -19.17
N SER A 975 -16.20 12.77 -19.81
CA SER A 975 -16.84 12.32 -21.05
C SER A 975 -15.88 12.16 -22.23
N GLY A 976 -14.78 12.90 -22.25
CA GLY A 976 -13.75 12.84 -23.29
C GLY A 976 -12.70 11.76 -23.00
N ASN A 977 -12.39 11.55 -21.73
CA ASN A 977 -11.30 10.69 -21.28
C ASN A 977 -11.74 9.30 -20.81
N ASN A 978 -13.05 9.01 -20.75
CA ASN A 978 -13.57 7.67 -20.44
C ASN A 978 -14.44 7.08 -21.56
N VAL A 979 -14.34 5.76 -21.71
CA VAL A 979 -15.19 4.94 -22.58
C VAL A 979 -16.13 4.11 -21.71
N PRO A 980 -17.47 4.29 -21.83
CA PRO A 980 -18.43 3.46 -21.15
C PRO A 980 -18.23 1.96 -21.44
N LEU A 981 -18.69 1.11 -20.53
CA LEU A 981 -18.75 -0.33 -20.74
C LEU A 981 -19.47 -0.64 -22.07
N ASN A 982 -18.84 -1.48 -22.90
CA ASN A 982 -19.28 -1.87 -24.25
C ASN A 982 -19.11 -0.80 -25.35
N GLY A 983 -18.50 0.35 -25.04
CA GLY A 983 -18.12 1.39 -26.01
C GLY A 983 -19.14 2.52 -26.18
N GLY A 984 -18.79 3.51 -27.01
CA GLY A 984 -19.56 4.76 -27.19
C GLY A 984 -18.92 5.92 -26.44
N THR A 985 -19.68 6.97 -26.17
CA THR A 985 -19.25 8.13 -25.36
C THR A 985 -20.30 8.43 -24.30
N PHE A 986 -19.91 9.13 -23.23
CA PHE A 986 -20.88 9.81 -22.37
C PHE A 986 -21.43 11.06 -23.08
N ASN A 987 -22.57 11.55 -22.60
CA ASN A 987 -23.11 12.86 -22.94
C ASN A 987 -22.84 13.81 -21.78
N ALA A 988 -21.85 14.70 -21.96
CA ALA A 988 -21.41 15.67 -20.96
C ALA A 988 -22.53 16.59 -20.43
N ASP A 989 -23.58 16.84 -21.21
CA ASP A 989 -24.72 17.68 -20.84
C ASP A 989 -25.83 16.92 -20.08
N GLY A 990 -25.61 15.64 -19.73
CA GLY A 990 -26.60 14.81 -19.08
C GLY A 990 -27.06 15.39 -17.74
N LEU A 991 -28.37 15.52 -17.53
CA LEU A 991 -28.97 15.89 -16.24
C LEU A 991 -29.50 14.68 -15.45
N THR A 992 -29.51 13.51 -16.09
CA THR A 992 -29.87 12.24 -15.47
C THR A 992 -28.91 11.16 -15.94
N VAL A 993 -28.75 10.09 -15.17
CA VAL A 993 -27.92 8.92 -15.55
C VAL A 993 -28.31 8.40 -16.95
N ALA A 994 -29.61 8.39 -17.27
CA ALA A 994 -30.09 7.95 -18.59
C ALA A 994 -29.68 8.92 -19.71
N ASP A 995 -29.68 10.22 -19.45
CA ASP A 995 -29.24 11.23 -20.43
C ASP A 995 -27.73 11.19 -20.63
N ALA A 996 -26.95 11.00 -19.55
CA ALA A 996 -25.50 10.84 -19.59
C ALA A 996 -25.08 9.59 -20.38
N LEU A 997 -25.86 8.51 -20.32
CA LEU A 997 -25.62 7.27 -21.08
C LEU A 997 -26.30 7.25 -22.47
N SER A 998 -26.91 8.34 -22.92
CA SER A 998 -27.72 8.35 -24.15
C SER A 998 -26.93 8.06 -25.43
N THR A 999 -25.61 8.26 -25.40
CA THR A 999 -24.65 8.02 -26.49
C THR A 999 -23.80 6.76 -26.30
N ALA A 1000 -23.99 6.03 -25.20
CA ALA A 1000 -23.28 4.78 -24.90
C ALA A 1000 -23.86 3.59 -25.68
N THR A 1001 -23.04 2.58 -25.95
CA THR A 1001 -23.43 1.39 -26.72
C THR A 1001 -24.14 0.37 -25.82
N PRO A 1002 -25.37 -0.07 -26.15
CA PRO A 1002 -26.07 -1.10 -25.37
C PRO A 1002 -25.42 -2.50 -25.47
N PRO A 1003 -25.59 -3.38 -24.46
CA PRO A 1003 -26.42 -3.22 -23.28
C PRO A 1003 -25.76 -2.34 -22.21
N LEU A 1004 -26.55 -1.45 -21.61
CA LEU A 1004 -26.09 -0.60 -20.51
C LEU A 1004 -26.08 -1.39 -19.19
N PRO A 1005 -25.19 -1.05 -18.25
CA PRO A 1005 -25.20 -1.62 -16.91
C PRO A 1005 -26.54 -1.34 -16.19
N PRO A 1006 -26.91 -2.16 -15.19
CA PRO A 1006 -28.04 -1.85 -14.31
C PRO A 1006 -27.80 -0.52 -13.59
N ALA A 1007 -28.85 0.28 -13.38
CA ALA A 1007 -28.73 1.56 -12.69
C ALA A 1007 -28.03 1.43 -11.31
N PRO A 1008 -27.27 2.45 -10.88
CA PRO A 1008 -26.54 2.41 -9.62
C PRO A 1008 -27.48 2.15 -8.43
N VAL A 1009 -27.04 1.29 -7.51
CA VAL A 1009 -27.77 0.92 -6.28
C VAL A 1009 -27.80 2.05 -5.26
N THR A 1010 -26.83 2.97 -5.32
CA THR A 1010 -26.73 4.14 -4.45
C THR A 1010 -26.29 5.35 -5.27
N PRO A 1011 -27.12 6.40 -5.39
CA PRO A 1011 -26.76 7.59 -6.14
C PRO A 1011 -25.76 8.47 -5.39
N LEU A 1012 -24.95 9.25 -6.12
CA LEU A 1012 -23.93 10.14 -5.56
C LEU A 1012 -24.53 11.27 -4.71
N THR A 1013 -25.74 11.73 -5.04
CA THR A 1013 -26.47 12.69 -4.20
C THR A 1013 -27.35 11.96 -3.17
N PRO A 1014 -27.30 12.32 -1.87
CA PRO A 1014 -28.23 11.81 -0.88
C PRO A 1014 -29.69 12.09 -1.26
N ALA A 1015 -30.59 11.13 -1.04
CA ALA A 1015 -32.02 11.37 -1.21
C ALA A 1015 -32.47 12.52 -0.30
N ALA A 1016 -32.99 13.60 -0.88
CA ALA A 1016 -33.49 14.74 -0.11
C ALA A 1016 -34.47 14.27 0.98
N PRO A 1017 -34.43 14.84 2.21
CA PRO A 1017 -35.43 14.54 3.22
C PRO A 1017 -36.82 14.80 2.62
N ALA A 1018 -37.72 13.83 2.73
CA ALA A 1018 -39.07 13.94 2.19
C ALA A 1018 -39.71 15.25 2.66
N VAL A 1019 -39.86 16.20 1.73
CA VAL A 1019 -40.55 17.46 2.00
C VAL A 1019 -41.97 17.08 2.44
N ALA A 1020 -42.35 17.49 3.65
CA ALA A 1020 -43.66 17.21 4.20
C ALA A 1020 -44.74 17.54 3.17
N ALA A 1021 -45.56 16.54 2.84
CA ALA A 1021 -46.52 16.59 1.75
C ALA A 1021 -47.36 17.88 1.80
N PRO A 1022 -47.54 18.60 0.67
CA PRO A 1022 -48.45 19.73 0.63
C PRO A 1022 -49.88 19.22 0.89
N ALA A 1023 -50.62 19.96 1.73
CA ALA A 1023 -52.01 19.65 2.05
C ALA A 1023 -52.86 19.48 0.78
N PRO A 1024 -53.82 18.53 0.74
CA PRO A 1024 -54.48 18.14 -0.49
C PRO A 1024 -55.40 19.24 -1.02
N SER A 1025 -55.12 19.71 -2.25
CA SER A 1025 -56.04 20.58 -2.99
C SER A 1025 -57.13 19.78 -3.68
N THR A 1026 -58.37 20.21 -3.50
CA THR A 1026 -59.60 19.68 -4.07
C THR A 1026 -59.67 19.75 -5.61
N ALA A 1027 -59.98 18.60 -6.22
CA ALA A 1027 -60.69 18.27 -7.47
C ALA A 1027 -61.06 19.33 -8.57
N PRO A 1028 -61.25 18.89 -9.83
CA PRO A 1028 -60.88 19.63 -11.05
C PRO A 1028 -62.06 20.28 -11.81
N GLN A 1029 -61.78 21.29 -12.65
CA GLN A 1029 -62.69 21.74 -13.71
C GLN A 1029 -62.00 22.00 -15.07
N VAL A 1030 -62.41 21.14 -16.01
CA VAL A 1030 -62.66 21.20 -17.47
C VAL A 1030 -62.29 22.46 -18.29
N ALA A 1031 -61.75 22.17 -19.49
CA ALA A 1031 -61.26 23.00 -20.58
C ALA A 1031 -62.23 24.02 -21.24
N ALA A 1032 -61.67 25.05 -21.89
CA ALA A 1032 -62.24 25.72 -23.07
C ALA A 1032 -61.19 26.38 -23.97
N VAL A 1033 -61.53 26.45 -25.26
CA VAL A 1033 -60.72 26.70 -26.47
C VAL A 1033 -60.59 28.19 -26.83
N ALA A 1034 -59.53 28.50 -27.59
CA ALA A 1034 -59.05 29.79 -28.12
C ALA A 1034 -60.04 30.71 -28.90
N THR A 1035 -59.70 32.01 -29.00
CA THR A 1035 -59.63 32.77 -30.29
C THR A 1035 -59.07 34.21 -30.16
N ALA A 1036 -57.99 34.45 -30.94
CA ALA A 1036 -57.59 35.60 -31.78
C ALA A 1036 -57.88 37.09 -31.44
N GLY A 1037 -56.86 37.96 -31.69
CA GLY A 1037 -57.10 39.35 -32.12
C GLY A 1037 -55.95 40.36 -31.91
N ALA A 1038 -55.07 40.47 -32.91
CA ALA A 1038 -53.93 41.39 -33.07
C ALA A 1038 -54.16 42.91 -32.91
N ALA A 1039 -53.09 43.65 -32.56
CA ALA A 1039 -52.56 44.78 -33.36
C ALA A 1039 -51.16 45.24 -32.89
N ALA A 1040 -50.15 45.10 -33.76
CA ALA A 1040 -48.92 45.90 -33.80
C ALA A 1040 -49.17 47.19 -34.62
N PRO A 1041 -48.29 48.21 -34.64
CA PRO A 1041 -47.01 48.18 -35.39
C PRO A 1041 -45.85 48.84 -34.61
N GLY A 1042 -44.55 48.59 -34.82
CA GLY A 1042 -43.81 48.19 -36.01
C GLY A 1042 -42.70 49.23 -36.21
N ASP A 1043 -41.42 48.85 -36.16
CA ASP A 1043 -40.52 49.02 -37.30
C ASP A 1043 -39.25 48.17 -37.14
N THR A 1044 -38.87 47.58 -38.25
CA THR A 1044 -37.74 46.66 -38.44
C THR A 1044 -36.65 47.37 -39.22
N THR A 1045 -35.39 47.15 -38.87
CA THR A 1045 -34.35 47.09 -39.89
C THR A 1045 -33.21 46.18 -39.46
N ASP A 1046 -33.08 45.12 -40.26
CA ASP A 1046 -32.03 44.12 -40.38
C ASP A 1046 -30.66 44.76 -40.64
N HIS A 1047 -29.62 44.24 -39.96
CA HIS A 1047 -28.29 44.07 -40.56
C HIS A 1047 -27.53 42.92 -39.88
N GLN A 1048 -27.57 41.76 -40.54
CA GLN A 1048 -26.41 40.95 -40.95
C GLN A 1048 -25.34 40.56 -39.91
N HIS A 1049 -25.27 39.24 -39.69
CA HIS A 1049 -24.05 38.41 -39.69
C HIS A 1049 -22.71 39.16 -39.65
N SER A 1050 -22.07 39.15 -38.49
CA SER A 1050 -20.62 39.02 -38.41
C SER A 1050 -20.34 37.84 -37.50
N ALA A 1051 -19.64 36.85 -38.05
CA ALA A 1051 -19.10 35.72 -37.33
C ALA A 1051 -18.23 36.25 -36.18
N MET A 1052 -18.64 36.00 -34.94
CA MET A 1052 -17.67 35.88 -33.86
C MET A 1052 -17.16 34.44 -33.92
N PRO A 1053 -15.85 34.21 -34.09
CA PRO A 1053 -15.29 32.88 -34.04
C PRO A 1053 -15.36 32.37 -32.60
N ASP A 1054 -15.81 31.13 -32.45
CA ASP A 1054 -15.32 30.12 -31.51
C ASP A 1054 -14.49 30.66 -30.32
N MET A 1055 -15.13 30.87 -29.16
CA MET A 1055 -14.47 31.04 -27.85
C MET A 1055 -14.97 29.98 -26.85
N ALA A 1056 -15.30 28.78 -27.35
CA ALA A 1056 -15.65 27.60 -26.56
C ALA A 1056 -14.55 26.53 -26.62
N GLN A 1057 -13.28 26.95 -26.82
CA GLN A 1057 -12.16 26.02 -26.83
C GLN A 1057 -11.38 26.14 -25.51
N HIS A 1058 -11.14 24.97 -24.91
CA HIS A 1058 -10.07 24.60 -23.98
C HIS A 1058 -10.40 24.58 -22.47
N PHE A 1059 -11.09 23.51 -22.03
CA PHE A 1059 -10.86 22.83 -20.74
C PHE A 1059 -10.97 21.30 -20.93
N HIS A 1060 -10.48 20.76 -22.05
CA HIS A 1060 -10.64 19.35 -22.45
C HIS A 1060 -9.47 18.45 -22.02
N HIS A 1061 -8.71 18.80 -20.98
CA HIS A 1061 -7.38 18.20 -20.75
C HIS A 1061 -7.02 17.87 -19.29
N LEU A 1062 -7.87 18.14 -18.30
CA LEU A 1062 -7.57 17.85 -16.90
C LEU A 1062 -7.61 16.35 -16.57
N TRP A 1063 -8.19 15.49 -17.44
CA TRP A 1063 -8.36 14.05 -17.15
C TRP A 1063 -7.46 13.14 -18.04
N GLY A 1064 -6.29 13.63 -18.45
CA GLY A 1064 -5.45 13.12 -19.56
C GLY A 1064 -4.57 11.89 -19.33
#